data_AF-A0A7X9HEQ7-F1
#
_entry.id   AF-A0A7X9HEQ7-F1
#
_cell.length_a   1.000
_cell.length_b   1.000
_cell.length_c   1.000
_cell.angle_alpha   90.00
_cell.angle_beta   90.00
_cell.angle_gamma   90.00
#
_symmetry.space_group_name_H-M   'P 1'
#
loop_
_entity.id
_entity.type
_entity.pdbx_description
1 polymer ?
#
loop_
_entity_poly.entity_id
_entity_poly.type
_entity_poly.pdbx_seq_one_letter_code
_entity_poly.pdbx_strand_id
1 'polypeptide(L)'
;MSYLYLDESGQFKGQKNRRSIVGGIFSKHKNITDSDVRAIFKQFGYDNTPFHGKDLDNATLSKIIDALINFCKTNEFEPVIFIPRRDFFVINDVITYINVLTDSVAKFLIKKAQLINDITIVIEHRVNLLENSYKERINEAIAKTVALYGSINKNITCDVYIQNKDNVFLQIADAIVHTFYRLDVSYNLDDTEFDENVKQKFKQWIEPYKIYIHGASSPSETIRDMIADGDYIQAVMYIANYQKKDKDVQKIIPSIIERLCQLNVLHLNTILYSVLALYYDNVNVKRLLDDFEIYVIFLLKNFLPELQNKLSQYHKQPEDIQWAFCYCYMILLTLYNHKGDPRSFEQIYTQAQQYIASSTFDFDFLSARLRIPILYGVHLTNQFNFEKAYDVMITLQRKIEDAFAFINESDENLTVKPRIIGEIIGTGLQALMYKTLQYNGNWDEVRELSNKAIDSFEYSEDIKRQYQYRVQIETYAGNSQQARMYLAKSVGIEYTSDAELLETILKLEREGAFPLLHFLRMYYVDVMKEPDTHVKHYYEIVTAAIAKYASSFQQIIRINAYPLHSILHYLMIVYMLNNSNASRKEATEYYQKAQDLCKRNNAITIKTIEISLEADYLWSQLYIDSKDVIKNKDNIMKKFDKLIKLSEGMTVHSYIAKAKEKFENTPVEKWNTLWNMFPY
;
A
#
# COMPACT_ATOMS: atom_id res chain seq x y z
N MET A 1 27.86 27.77 21.82
CA MET A 1 27.24 26.64 22.53
C MET A 1 25.89 27.09 23.05
N SER A 2 24.82 26.39 22.68
CA SER A 2 23.45 26.68 23.12
C SER A 2 23.15 25.98 24.44
N TYR A 3 22.18 26.48 25.21
CA TYR A 3 21.78 25.90 26.49
C TYR A 3 20.26 25.77 26.61
N LEU A 4 19.81 24.64 27.13
CA LEU A 4 18.42 24.37 27.49
C LEU A 4 18.35 23.97 28.96
N TYR A 5 17.63 24.74 29.76
CA TYR A 5 17.43 24.47 31.19
C TYR A 5 15.97 24.05 31.40
N LEU A 6 15.76 22.87 31.98
CA LEU A 6 14.43 22.26 32.13
C LEU A 6 14.13 21.94 33.59
N ASP A 7 12.91 22.27 33.99
CA ASP A 7 12.29 21.84 35.24
C ASP A 7 10.87 21.30 34.96
N GLU A 8 10.26 20.68 35.95
CA GLU A 8 8.91 20.12 35.90
C GLU A 8 7.96 20.87 36.84
N SER A 9 6.68 20.91 36.49
CA SER A 9 5.64 21.30 37.43
C SER A 9 4.38 20.46 37.26
N GLY A 10 3.76 20.10 38.38
CA GLY A 10 2.55 19.28 38.44
C GLY A 10 2.69 18.05 39.32
N GLN A 11 1.61 17.27 39.43
CA GLN A 11 1.59 16.01 40.16
C GLN A 11 1.55 14.85 39.18
N PHE A 12 2.68 14.16 39.01
CA PHE A 12 2.72 12.86 38.33
C PHE A 12 2.12 11.73 39.19
N LYS A 13 1.60 12.04 40.39
CA LYS A 13 1.06 11.07 41.35
C LYS A 13 -0.34 11.48 41.79
N GLY A 14 -1.35 10.71 41.39
CA GLY A 14 -2.74 10.81 41.88
C GLY A 14 -3.59 11.95 41.28
N GLN A 15 -4.81 11.58 40.86
CA GLN A 15 -5.90 12.36 40.23
C GLN A 15 -5.79 12.69 38.72
N LYS A 16 -6.93 12.50 38.03
CA LYS A 16 -7.13 12.51 36.57
C LYS A 16 -7.16 13.88 35.90
N ASN A 17 -7.21 14.98 36.67
CA ASN A 17 -7.60 16.30 36.14
C ASN A 17 -6.46 17.34 36.07
N ARG A 18 -5.19 16.94 36.25
CA ARG A 18 -4.06 17.88 36.30
C ARG A 18 -2.97 17.46 35.32
N ARG A 19 -2.59 18.38 34.43
CA ARG A 19 -1.52 18.15 33.45
C ARG A 19 -0.17 18.35 34.11
N SER A 20 0.69 17.34 34.03
CA SER A 20 2.10 17.50 34.39
C SER A 20 2.87 18.05 33.19
N ILE A 21 3.71 19.04 33.42
CA ILE A 21 4.32 19.87 32.38
C ILE A 21 5.83 19.91 32.62
N VAL A 22 6.59 19.87 31.52
CA VAL A 22 8.02 20.15 31.52
C VAL A 22 8.23 21.48 30.79
N GLY A 23 9.16 22.29 31.26
CA GLY A 23 9.45 23.58 30.65
C GLY A 23 10.66 24.27 31.26
N GLY A 24 10.98 25.45 30.76
CA GLY A 24 12.07 26.26 31.28
C GLY A 24 12.53 27.31 30.29
N ILE A 25 13.84 27.41 30.08
CA ILE A 25 14.45 28.43 29.21
C ILE A 25 15.45 27.85 28.22
N PHE A 26 15.49 28.44 27.04
CA PHE A 26 16.46 28.20 26.00
C PHE A 26 17.27 29.47 25.73
N SER A 27 18.57 29.30 25.53
CA SER A 27 19.44 30.36 25.03
C SER A 27 20.36 29.84 23.94
N LYS A 28 20.48 30.63 22.87
CA LYS A 28 21.39 30.35 21.77
C LYS A 28 22.86 30.57 22.19
N HIS A 29 23.10 31.51 23.09
CA HIS A 29 24.42 31.87 23.60
C HIS A 29 24.32 32.30 25.07
N LYS A 30 25.00 31.60 25.98
CA LYS A 30 25.06 31.99 27.40
C LYS A 30 25.97 33.21 27.54
N ASN A 31 25.37 34.40 27.48
CA ASN A 31 26.08 35.68 27.60
C ASN A 31 26.12 36.23 29.04
N ILE A 32 25.70 35.41 30.02
CA ILE A 32 25.38 35.85 31.38
C ILE A 32 25.97 34.92 32.42
N THR A 33 26.43 35.51 33.51
CA THR A 33 27.03 34.80 34.63
C THR A 33 25.99 34.39 35.68
N ASP A 34 26.33 33.37 36.48
CA ASP A 34 25.51 32.97 37.62
C ASP A 34 25.30 34.13 38.61
N SER A 35 26.27 35.06 38.71
CA SER A 35 26.19 36.28 39.53
C SER A 35 25.03 37.19 39.10
N ASP A 36 24.85 37.39 37.80
CA ASP A 36 23.82 38.27 37.25
C ASP A 36 22.42 37.72 37.52
N VAL A 37 22.27 36.39 37.42
CA VAL A 37 21.00 35.72 37.76
C VAL A 37 20.73 35.78 39.26
N ARG A 38 21.74 35.54 40.11
CA ARG A 38 21.61 35.67 41.57
C ARG A 38 21.20 37.08 41.98
N ALA A 39 21.70 38.10 41.28
CA ALA A 39 21.35 39.49 41.56
C ALA A 39 19.85 39.78 41.37
N ILE A 40 19.14 39.08 40.49
CA ILE A 40 17.68 39.18 40.36
C ILE A 40 17.00 38.57 41.57
N PHE A 41 17.30 37.31 41.88
CA PHE A 41 16.67 36.58 42.97
C PHE A 41 16.96 37.23 44.34
N LYS A 42 18.15 37.81 44.50
CA LYS A 42 18.53 38.65 45.66
C LYS A 42 17.58 39.82 45.91
N GLN A 43 17.09 40.48 44.85
CA GLN A 43 16.14 41.61 44.98
C GLN A 43 14.83 41.19 45.66
N PHE A 44 14.54 39.90 45.67
CA PHE A 44 13.35 39.29 46.27
C PHE A 44 13.65 38.46 47.52
N GLY A 45 14.87 38.54 48.06
CA GLY A 45 15.25 37.89 49.32
C GLY A 45 15.86 36.48 49.20
N TYR A 46 16.12 35.98 47.98
CA TYR A 46 16.67 34.64 47.74
C TYR A 46 18.20 34.64 47.58
N ASP A 47 18.91 35.14 48.59
CA ASP A 47 20.37 35.23 48.58
C ASP A 47 21.08 33.89 48.90
N ASN A 48 20.60 33.22 49.95
CA ASN A 48 21.25 32.03 50.54
C ASN A 48 20.39 30.76 50.47
N THR A 49 19.18 30.86 49.91
CA THR A 49 18.22 29.76 49.78
C THR A 49 17.79 29.64 48.32
N PRO A 50 17.87 28.45 47.71
CA PRO A 50 17.38 28.24 46.34
C PRO A 50 15.92 28.65 46.19
N PHE A 51 15.60 29.39 45.13
CA PHE A 51 14.23 29.72 44.79
C PHE A 51 13.46 28.48 44.36
N HIS A 52 12.23 28.35 44.87
CA HIS A 52 11.26 27.33 44.47
C HIS A 52 9.89 27.97 44.23
N GLY A 53 9.43 28.02 42.97
CA GLY A 53 8.17 28.67 42.60
C GLY A 53 6.95 28.08 43.32
N LYS A 54 7.00 26.78 43.66
CA LYS A 54 5.94 26.09 44.41
C LYS A 54 5.72 26.62 45.82
N ASP A 55 6.74 27.22 46.44
CA ASP A 55 6.73 27.63 47.84
C ASP A 55 6.20 29.07 48.03
N LEU A 56 5.84 29.75 46.93
CA LEU A 56 5.43 31.15 46.94
C LEU A 56 3.91 31.34 46.81
N ASP A 57 3.39 32.43 47.36
CA ASP A 57 2.06 32.92 47.04
C ASP A 57 2.03 33.63 45.66
N ASN A 58 0.83 33.82 45.11
CA ASN A 58 0.66 34.42 43.78
C ASN A 58 1.17 35.86 43.71
N ALA A 59 1.00 36.65 44.77
CA ALA A 59 1.43 38.04 44.80
C ALA A 59 2.96 38.16 44.70
N THR A 60 3.69 37.30 45.41
CA THR A 60 5.15 37.25 45.42
C THR A 60 5.68 36.67 44.11
N LEU A 61 5.10 35.57 43.64
CA LEU A 61 5.48 34.95 42.37
C LEU A 61 5.28 35.93 41.20
N SER A 62 4.18 36.68 41.18
CA SER A 62 3.90 37.65 40.13
C SER A 62 4.96 38.77 40.04
N LYS A 63 5.41 39.32 41.16
CA LYS A 63 6.48 40.34 41.19
C LYS A 63 7.80 39.82 40.62
N ILE A 64 8.15 38.58 40.96
CA ILE A 64 9.36 37.92 40.47
C ILE A 64 9.25 37.67 38.95
N ILE A 65 8.08 37.22 38.48
CA ILE A 65 7.84 36.95 37.06
C ILE A 65 7.89 38.22 36.21
N ASP A 66 7.34 39.35 36.66
CA ASP A 66 7.42 40.61 35.90
C ASP A 66 8.89 41.05 35.69
N ALA A 67 9.73 40.88 36.73
CA ALA A 67 11.17 41.13 36.61
C ALA A 67 11.87 40.11 35.69
N LEU A 68 11.53 38.82 35.80
CA LEU A 68 12.12 37.76 34.98
C LEU A 68 11.76 37.87 33.50
N ILE A 69 10.54 38.31 33.14
CA ILE A 69 10.14 38.53 31.74
C ILE A 69 11.08 39.57 31.10
N ASN A 70 11.31 40.68 31.78
CA ASN A 70 12.19 41.74 31.28
C ASN A 70 13.64 41.26 31.19
N PHE A 71 14.12 40.61 32.25
CA PHE A 71 15.47 40.03 32.26
C PHE A 71 15.68 39.05 31.12
N CYS A 72 14.77 38.09 30.91
CA CYS A 72 14.91 37.09 29.86
C CYS A 72 14.89 37.73 28.46
N LYS A 73 14.01 38.72 28.23
CA LYS A 73 13.96 39.45 26.95
C LYS A 73 15.24 40.24 26.66
N THR A 74 15.76 40.96 27.64
CA THR A 74 17.02 41.74 27.50
C THR A 74 18.20 40.84 27.16
N ASN A 75 18.14 39.60 27.62
CA ASN A 75 19.25 38.66 27.59
C ASN A 75 19.06 37.49 26.62
N GLU A 76 18.07 37.59 25.73
CA GLU A 76 17.78 36.62 24.67
C GLU A 76 17.52 35.19 25.19
N PHE A 77 16.93 35.08 26.39
CA PHE A 77 16.37 33.82 26.88
C PHE A 77 14.94 33.66 26.36
N GLU A 78 14.72 32.60 25.59
CA GLU A 78 13.40 32.18 25.15
C GLU A 78 12.79 31.26 26.22
N PRO A 79 11.55 31.50 26.68
CA PRO A 79 10.87 30.50 27.49
C PRO A 79 10.56 29.28 26.61
N VAL A 80 10.41 28.10 27.17
CA VAL A 80 9.98 26.90 26.44
C VAL A 80 9.03 26.10 27.33
N ILE A 81 7.84 25.79 26.83
CA ILE A 81 6.84 25.00 27.57
C ILE A 81 6.40 23.82 26.72
N PHE A 82 6.53 22.61 27.26
CA PHE A 82 6.11 21.37 26.62
C PHE A 82 4.76 20.92 27.14
N ILE A 83 3.76 20.91 26.27
CA ILE A 83 2.35 20.66 26.63
C ILE A 83 1.91 19.31 26.07
N PRO A 84 1.59 18.33 26.94
CA PRO A 84 0.89 17.13 26.51
C PRO A 84 -0.51 17.44 25.95
N ARG A 85 -0.84 16.99 24.73
CA ARG A 85 -2.17 17.25 24.13
C ARG A 85 -3.29 16.35 24.66
N ARG A 86 -2.95 15.25 25.35
CA ARG A 86 -3.90 14.33 25.98
C ARG A 86 -3.62 14.24 27.47
N ASP A 87 -4.67 14.11 28.28
CA ASP A 87 -4.54 13.76 29.69
C ASP A 87 -4.03 12.31 29.78
N PHE A 88 -2.89 12.10 30.43
CA PHE A 88 -2.32 10.76 30.59
C PHE A 88 -2.99 10.01 31.73
N PHE A 89 -3.29 8.73 31.51
CA PHE A 89 -3.50 7.81 32.61
C PHE A 89 -2.13 7.43 33.18
N VAL A 90 -1.74 8.07 34.29
CA VAL A 90 -0.42 7.86 34.90
C VAL A 90 -0.43 6.56 35.70
N ILE A 91 0.17 5.52 35.12
CA ILE A 91 0.37 4.21 35.78
C ILE A 91 1.62 4.25 36.68
N ASN A 92 2.69 4.91 36.19
CA ASN A 92 3.96 5.06 36.89
C ASN A 92 4.48 6.49 36.65
N ASP A 93 4.62 7.24 37.73
CA ASP A 93 4.96 8.66 37.75
C ASP A 93 6.37 8.95 37.24
N VAL A 94 7.31 8.07 37.54
CA VAL A 94 8.70 8.11 37.10
C VAL A 94 8.80 7.86 35.59
N ILE A 95 8.17 6.78 35.10
CA ILE A 95 8.21 6.41 33.68
C ILE A 95 7.49 7.46 32.82
N THR A 96 6.31 7.93 33.26
CA THR A 96 5.57 8.96 32.53
C THR A 96 6.36 10.26 32.43
N TYR A 97 6.99 10.69 33.52
CA TYR A 97 7.85 11.87 33.48
C TYR A 97 9.03 11.70 32.51
N ILE A 98 9.74 10.57 32.58
CA ILE A 98 10.86 10.32 31.67
C ILE A 98 10.40 10.38 30.22
N ASN A 99 9.28 9.75 29.87
CA ASN A 99 8.76 9.76 28.50
C ASN A 99 8.39 11.18 28.04
N VAL A 100 7.70 11.94 28.89
CA VAL A 100 7.34 13.34 28.62
C VAL A 100 8.60 14.18 28.40
N LEU A 101 9.62 14.00 29.23
CA LEU A 101 10.90 14.70 29.12
C LEU A 101 11.67 14.32 27.84
N THR A 102 11.77 13.03 27.52
CA THR A 102 12.47 12.55 26.32
C THR A 102 11.81 13.06 25.06
N ASP A 103 10.47 13.02 25.00
CA ASP A 103 9.72 13.49 23.83
C ASP A 103 9.77 15.02 23.70
N SER A 104 9.80 15.73 24.83
CA SER A 104 10.03 17.18 24.88
C SER A 104 11.38 17.54 24.27
N VAL A 105 12.46 16.89 24.70
CA VAL A 105 13.81 17.11 24.18
C VAL A 105 13.87 16.79 22.69
N ALA A 106 13.32 15.65 22.27
CA ALA A 106 13.30 15.25 20.86
C ALA A 106 12.58 16.29 19.98
N LYS A 107 11.35 16.68 20.35
CA LYS A 107 10.58 17.68 19.58
C LYS A 107 11.21 19.08 19.63
N PHE A 108 11.87 19.44 20.73
CA PHE A 108 12.65 20.68 20.80
C PHE A 108 13.80 20.70 19.80
N LEU A 109 14.63 19.65 19.80
CA LEU A 109 15.77 19.53 18.89
C LEU A 109 15.32 19.58 17.43
N ILE A 110 14.22 18.90 17.09
CA ILE A 110 13.59 18.99 15.76
C ILE A 110 13.22 20.44 15.41
N LYS A 111 12.47 21.12 16.29
CA LYS A 111 11.97 22.48 16.04
C LYS A 111 13.10 23.51 15.91
N LYS A 112 14.25 23.28 16.56
CA LYS A 112 15.39 24.22 16.62
C LYS A 112 16.63 23.72 15.87
N ALA A 113 16.55 22.62 15.11
CA ALA A 113 17.68 21.97 14.45
C ALA A 113 18.50 22.91 13.55
N GLN A 114 17.86 23.87 12.88
CA GLN A 114 18.55 24.83 12.02
C GLN A 114 19.42 25.84 12.80
N LEU A 115 19.09 26.06 14.08
CA LEU A 115 19.69 27.09 14.94
C LEU A 115 20.74 26.53 15.90
N ILE A 116 20.86 25.20 16.01
CA ILE A 116 21.71 24.51 16.98
C ILE A 116 22.79 23.72 16.24
N ASN A 117 24.04 23.95 16.61
CA ASN A 117 25.16 23.08 16.22
C ASN A 117 25.62 22.25 17.43
N ASP A 118 25.71 22.87 18.62
CA ASP A 118 26.01 22.18 19.89
C ASP A 118 25.08 22.70 20.98
N ILE A 119 24.58 21.81 21.83
CA ILE A 119 23.66 22.14 22.91
C ILE A 119 24.00 21.41 24.21
N THR A 120 23.94 22.16 25.31
CA THR A 120 23.94 21.61 26.66
C THR A 120 22.53 21.62 27.22
N ILE A 121 22.02 20.45 27.60
CA ILE A 121 20.72 20.29 28.24
C ILE A 121 20.96 20.05 29.73
N VAL A 122 20.45 20.94 30.57
CA VAL A 122 20.53 20.87 32.03
C VAL A 122 19.13 20.64 32.58
N ILE A 123 18.95 19.56 33.35
CA ILE A 123 17.64 19.15 33.88
C ILE A 123 17.72 19.08 35.40
N GLU A 124 16.68 19.56 36.08
CA GLU A 124 16.58 19.47 37.55
C GLU A 124 16.47 18.01 38.03
N HIS A 125 17.19 17.70 39.11
CA HIS A 125 17.24 16.38 39.71
C HIS A 125 15.97 16.07 40.54
N ARG A 126 15.37 14.90 40.29
CA ARG A 126 14.17 14.43 41.01
C ARG A 126 14.55 13.40 42.08
N VAL A 127 14.18 13.67 43.33
CA VAL A 127 14.60 12.94 44.55
C VAL A 127 14.40 11.40 44.52
N ASN A 128 13.53 10.86 43.65
CA ASN A 128 13.15 9.43 43.66
C ASN A 128 13.66 8.63 42.45
N LEU A 129 14.71 9.10 41.77
CA LEU A 129 14.95 8.71 40.38
C LEU A 129 16.47 8.65 40.11
N LEU A 130 16.99 7.49 39.67
CA LEU A 130 18.44 7.26 39.51
C LEU A 130 19.02 8.03 38.32
N GLU A 131 20.06 8.85 38.55
CA GLU A 131 20.67 9.74 37.55
C GLU A 131 21.12 9.05 36.25
N ASN A 132 21.67 7.84 36.32
CA ASN A 132 22.15 7.12 35.14
C ASN A 132 21.00 6.73 34.19
N SER A 133 19.82 6.42 34.73
CA SER A 133 18.63 6.05 33.95
C SER A 133 18.08 7.21 33.11
N TYR A 134 18.22 8.46 33.60
CA TYR A 134 17.87 9.67 32.84
C TYR A 134 18.74 9.84 31.61
N LYS A 135 20.05 9.83 31.83
CA LYS A 135 21.03 10.15 30.80
C LYS A 135 20.96 9.13 29.67
N GLU A 136 20.85 7.84 30.00
CA GLU A 136 20.73 6.77 29.00
C GLU A 136 19.48 6.95 28.12
N ARG A 137 18.29 7.12 28.71
CA ARG A 137 17.04 7.26 27.93
C ARG A 137 16.97 8.55 27.13
N ILE A 138 17.46 9.65 27.67
CA ILE A 138 17.50 10.94 26.96
C ILE A 138 18.51 10.86 25.82
N ASN A 139 19.70 10.30 26.05
CA ASN A 139 20.70 10.10 25.01
C ASN A 139 20.22 9.14 23.92
N GLU A 140 19.50 8.06 24.27
CA GLU A 140 18.86 7.16 23.30
C GLU A 140 17.82 7.90 22.46
N ALA A 141 16.94 8.70 23.08
CA ALA A 141 15.93 9.48 22.38
C ALA A 141 16.58 10.53 21.45
N ILE A 142 17.64 11.20 21.90
CA ILE A 142 18.42 12.13 21.09
C ILE A 142 19.09 11.40 19.93
N ALA A 143 19.79 10.29 20.18
CA ALA A 143 20.48 9.52 19.14
C ALA A 143 19.50 9.00 18.08
N LYS A 144 18.33 8.50 18.51
CA LYS A 144 17.24 8.11 17.61
C LYS A 144 16.71 9.30 16.81
N THR A 145 16.53 10.46 17.45
CA THR A 145 16.07 11.68 16.77
C THR A 145 17.08 12.13 15.71
N VAL A 146 18.37 12.16 16.05
CA VAL A 146 19.47 12.53 15.14
C VAL A 146 19.55 11.53 13.97
N ALA A 147 19.44 10.23 14.23
CA ALA A 147 19.48 9.19 13.20
C ALA A 147 18.28 9.27 12.22
N LEU A 148 17.08 9.53 12.72
CA LEU A 148 15.87 9.69 11.90
C LEU A 148 15.90 10.97 11.02
N TYR A 149 16.64 12.00 11.45
CA TYR A 149 16.71 13.31 10.80
C TYR A 149 17.92 13.50 9.86
N GLY A 150 18.58 12.41 9.46
CA GLY A 150 19.82 12.36 8.66
C GLY A 150 19.81 13.05 7.28
N SER A 151 18.86 13.92 6.97
CA SER A 151 18.86 14.81 5.81
C SER A 151 19.44 16.21 6.10
N ILE A 152 19.59 16.60 7.38
CA ILE A 152 20.32 17.80 7.77
C ILE A 152 21.73 17.34 8.18
N ASN A 153 22.72 17.54 7.31
CA ASN A 153 24.15 17.23 7.50
C ASN A 153 24.81 18.05 8.65
N LYS A 154 24.25 18.00 9.86
CA LYS A 154 24.81 18.61 11.06
C LYS A 154 24.83 17.58 12.18
N ASN A 155 26.03 17.18 12.57
CA ASN A 155 26.23 16.46 13.82
C ASN A 155 25.89 17.43 14.96
N ILE A 156 24.67 17.34 15.50
CA ILE A 156 24.31 18.10 16.71
C ILE A 156 24.96 17.39 17.90
N THR A 157 25.95 18.02 18.52
CA THR A 157 26.52 17.52 19.78
C THR A 157 25.61 17.89 20.93
N CYS A 158 25.18 16.91 21.73
CA CYS A 158 24.30 17.15 22.87
C CYS A 158 24.91 16.61 24.16
N ASP A 159 25.13 17.50 25.13
CA ASP A 159 25.57 17.13 26.48
C ASP A 159 24.41 17.25 27.45
N VAL A 160 24.14 16.18 28.21
CA VAL A 160 23.02 16.13 29.17
C VAL A 160 23.55 16.09 30.61
N TYR A 161 23.18 17.10 31.40
CA TYR A 161 23.52 17.22 32.81
C TYR A 161 22.27 17.19 33.69
N ILE A 162 22.34 16.42 34.77
CA ILE A 162 21.35 16.43 35.84
C ILE A 162 21.98 17.23 36.98
N GLN A 163 21.30 18.28 37.45
CA GLN A 163 21.79 19.18 38.51
C GLN A 163 20.65 19.53 39.48
N ASN A 164 20.99 20.07 40.64
CA ASN A 164 20.01 20.59 41.60
C ASN A 164 19.82 22.10 41.41
N LYS A 165 18.81 22.69 42.09
CA LYS A 165 18.53 24.14 42.11
C LYS A 165 19.66 25.02 42.65
N ASP A 166 20.80 24.47 43.05
CA ASP A 166 22.04 25.25 43.21
C ASP A 166 22.47 25.94 41.90
N ASN A 167 22.07 25.37 40.75
CA ASN A 167 22.13 26.05 39.46
C ASN A 167 21.02 27.09 39.34
N VAL A 168 21.41 28.35 39.32
CA VAL A 168 20.51 29.51 39.32
C VAL A 168 19.69 29.65 38.04
N PHE A 169 20.10 29.03 36.93
CA PHE A 169 19.30 28.98 35.70
C PHE A 169 18.15 27.98 35.80
N LEU A 170 18.29 26.91 36.60
CA LEU A 170 17.17 26.00 36.90
C LEU A 170 16.12 26.67 37.81
N GLN A 171 16.52 27.66 38.61
CA GLN A 171 15.57 28.49 39.36
C GLN A 171 14.72 29.38 38.44
N ILE A 172 15.29 29.89 37.33
CA ILE A 172 14.50 30.59 36.30
C ILE A 172 13.55 29.60 35.60
N ALA A 173 14.05 28.42 35.24
CA ALA A 173 13.25 27.39 34.61
C ALA A 173 12.03 27.00 35.48
N ASP A 174 12.26 26.81 36.78
CA ASP A 174 11.21 26.57 37.79
C ASP A 174 10.17 27.69 37.83
N ALA A 175 10.60 28.95 37.92
CA ALA A 175 9.70 30.09 37.97
C ALA A 175 8.75 30.08 36.75
N ILE A 176 9.29 29.86 35.56
CA ILE A 176 8.54 29.87 34.31
C ILE A 176 7.58 28.67 34.19
N VAL A 177 8.07 27.44 34.41
CA VAL A 177 7.22 26.25 34.27
C VAL A 177 6.14 26.21 35.36
N HIS A 178 6.46 26.65 36.58
CA HIS A 178 5.51 26.68 37.69
C HIS A 178 4.45 27.76 37.51
N THR A 179 4.82 28.98 37.06
CA THR A 179 3.84 30.02 36.73
C THR A 179 2.92 29.58 35.60
N PHE A 180 3.44 28.92 34.56
CA PHE A 180 2.59 28.35 33.51
C PHE A 180 1.59 27.35 34.08
N TYR A 181 2.06 26.40 34.88
CA TYR A 181 1.21 25.39 35.52
C TYR A 181 0.11 26.02 36.40
N ARG A 182 0.43 27.02 37.24
CA ARG A 182 -0.57 27.70 38.08
C ARG A 182 -1.65 28.41 37.27
N LEU A 183 -1.25 29.09 36.20
CA LEU A 183 -2.16 29.84 35.32
C LEU A 183 -3.02 28.93 34.44
N ASP A 184 -2.54 27.73 34.11
CA ASP A 184 -3.27 26.74 33.30
C ASP A 184 -4.32 25.97 34.15
N VAL A 185 -4.02 25.70 35.44
CA VAL A 185 -4.82 24.79 36.28
C VAL A 185 -5.91 25.49 37.14
N SER A 186 -6.10 26.81 37.02
CA SER A 186 -7.08 27.56 37.85
C SER A 186 -6.88 27.29 39.35
N TYR A 187 -5.69 27.61 39.87
CA TYR A 187 -5.28 27.24 41.22
C TYR A 187 -6.04 28.05 42.29
N ASN A 188 -7.19 27.55 42.76
CA ASN A 188 -8.08 28.18 43.76
C ASN A 188 -7.60 28.02 45.23
N LEU A 189 -6.32 27.71 45.47
CA LEU A 189 -5.79 27.40 46.82
C LEU A 189 -4.90 28.49 47.42
N ASP A 190 -4.53 29.51 46.65
CA ASP A 190 -3.73 30.63 47.17
C ASP A 190 -4.65 31.76 47.63
N ASP A 191 -4.41 32.26 48.86
CA ASP A 191 -5.18 33.36 49.46
C ASP A 191 -4.94 34.73 48.78
N THR A 192 -4.05 34.79 47.78
CA THR A 192 -3.71 36.01 47.04
C THR A 192 -3.92 35.85 45.54
N GLU A 193 -4.37 36.92 44.88
CA GLU A 193 -4.56 36.93 43.42
C GLU A 193 -3.22 37.16 42.68
N PHE A 194 -3.08 36.53 41.53
CA PHE A 194 -1.96 36.79 40.62
C PHE A 194 -2.24 38.08 39.83
N ASP A 195 -1.31 39.05 39.85
CA ASP A 195 -1.50 40.32 39.13
C ASP A 195 -1.89 40.10 37.66
N GLU A 196 -3.06 40.63 37.28
CA GLU A 196 -3.65 40.37 35.97
C GLU A 196 -2.81 40.99 34.82
N ASN A 197 -2.13 42.12 35.04
CA ASN A 197 -1.26 42.70 34.03
C ASN A 197 -0.05 41.79 33.78
N VAL A 198 0.58 41.28 34.83
CA VAL A 198 1.71 40.35 34.70
C VAL A 198 1.28 39.03 34.06
N LYS A 199 0.11 38.52 34.43
CA LYS A 199 -0.48 37.32 33.82
C LYS A 199 -0.68 37.47 32.31
N GLN A 200 -1.23 38.59 31.85
CA GLN A 200 -1.40 38.85 30.42
C GLN A 200 -0.06 39.00 29.70
N LYS A 201 0.90 39.72 30.29
CA LYS A 201 2.27 39.83 29.76
C LYS A 201 2.94 38.46 29.64
N PHE A 202 2.80 37.61 30.65
CA PHE A 202 3.38 36.27 30.68
C PHE A 202 2.76 35.35 29.62
N LYS A 203 1.42 35.35 29.50
CA LYS A 203 0.71 34.59 28.46
C LYS A 203 1.17 34.99 27.06
N GLN A 204 1.24 36.29 26.77
CA GLN A 204 1.74 36.81 25.49
C GLN A 204 3.20 36.42 25.23
N TRP A 205 4.03 36.43 26.27
CA TRP A 205 5.44 36.08 26.16
C TRP A 205 5.65 34.58 25.86
N ILE A 206 4.89 33.68 26.47
CA ILE A 206 5.06 32.22 26.31
C ILE A 206 4.41 31.68 25.04
N GLU A 207 3.32 32.28 24.55
CA GLU A 207 2.51 31.73 23.45
C GLU A 207 3.32 31.21 22.23
N PRO A 208 4.28 31.97 21.65
CA PRO A 208 5.03 31.50 20.48
C PRO A 208 5.99 30.35 20.79
N TYR A 209 6.29 30.10 22.07
CA TYR A 209 7.27 29.11 22.51
C TYR A 209 6.66 27.84 23.10
N LYS A 210 5.34 27.67 22.99
CA LYS A 210 4.68 26.40 23.30
C LYS A 210 5.09 25.32 22.30
N ILE A 211 5.37 24.13 22.80
CA ILE A 211 5.66 22.92 22.03
C ILE A 211 4.72 21.83 22.50
N TYR A 212 3.88 21.33 21.62
CA TYR A 212 2.94 20.26 21.97
C TYR A 212 3.58 18.89 21.78
N ILE A 213 3.40 18.01 22.75
CA ILE A 213 3.90 16.63 22.74
C ILE A 213 2.72 15.63 22.73
N HIS A 214 2.86 14.57 21.92
CA HIS A 214 1.88 13.50 21.61
C HIS A 214 0.57 13.89 20.91
N GLY A 215 0.36 13.37 19.70
CA GLY A 215 -0.93 13.23 19.01
C GLY A 215 -1.50 14.50 18.36
N ALA A 216 -1.75 14.45 17.05
CA ALA A 216 -2.53 15.45 16.33
C ALA A 216 -4.02 15.38 16.71
N SER A 217 -4.67 16.54 16.85
CA SER A 217 -6.10 16.64 17.21
C SER A 217 -7.03 16.59 15.99
N SER A 218 -6.48 16.84 14.79
CA SER A 218 -7.20 16.77 13.51
C SER A 218 -6.34 16.14 12.41
N PRO A 219 -6.95 15.58 11.35
CA PRO A 219 -6.21 15.10 10.18
C PRO A 219 -5.22 16.12 9.59
N SER A 220 -5.62 17.40 9.58
CA SER A 220 -4.77 18.49 9.07
C SER A 220 -3.51 18.72 9.91
N GLU A 221 -3.60 18.55 11.24
CA GLU A 221 -2.45 18.62 12.14
C GLU A 221 -1.55 17.39 11.98
N THR A 222 -2.13 16.19 11.83
CA THR A 222 -1.36 14.96 11.61
C THR A 222 -0.49 15.11 10.37
N ILE A 223 -1.05 15.64 9.29
CA ILE A 223 -0.32 15.88 8.05
C ILE A 223 0.81 16.90 8.26
N ARG A 224 0.56 17.99 9.00
CA ARG A 224 1.61 18.96 9.33
C ARG A 224 2.73 18.34 10.16
N ASP A 225 2.40 17.49 11.12
CA ASP A 225 3.37 16.77 11.95
C ASP A 225 4.20 15.80 11.09
N MET A 226 3.57 15.01 10.20
CA MET A 226 4.27 14.13 9.26
C MET A 226 5.23 14.91 8.35
N ILE A 227 4.78 16.02 7.78
CA ILE A 227 5.59 16.90 6.93
C ILE A 227 6.73 17.56 7.73
N ALA A 228 6.48 17.92 8.99
CA ALA A 228 7.52 18.44 9.88
C ALA A 228 8.53 17.35 10.25
N ASP A 229 8.12 16.09 10.37
CA ASP A 229 9.00 14.96 10.67
C ASP A 229 9.68 14.39 9.40
N GLY A 230 9.48 15.00 8.22
CA GLY A 230 10.06 14.57 6.94
C GLY A 230 9.36 13.36 6.30
N ASP A 231 8.25 12.89 6.86
CA ASP A 231 7.46 11.76 6.37
C ASP A 231 6.45 12.20 5.29
N TYR A 232 7.00 12.64 4.16
CA TYR A 232 6.20 13.10 3.02
C TYR A 232 5.33 11.99 2.42
N ILE A 233 5.78 10.73 2.50
CA ILE A 233 5.06 9.57 1.96
C ILE A 233 3.75 9.38 2.74
N GLN A 234 3.82 9.29 4.07
CA GLN A 234 2.61 9.15 4.88
C GLN A 234 1.73 10.40 4.80
N ALA A 235 2.32 11.59 4.73
CA ALA A 235 1.56 12.83 4.57
C ALA A 235 0.71 12.82 3.29
N VAL A 236 1.30 12.49 2.13
CA VAL A 236 0.57 12.43 0.84
C VAL A 236 -0.53 11.37 0.87
N MET A 237 -0.26 10.20 1.47
CA MET A 237 -1.28 9.17 1.65
C MET A 237 -2.45 9.65 2.53
N TYR A 238 -2.13 10.33 3.63
CA TYR A 238 -3.13 10.83 4.56
C TYR A 238 -3.98 11.94 3.92
N ILE A 239 -3.38 12.81 3.10
CA ILE A 239 -4.13 13.80 2.29
C ILE A 239 -5.12 13.08 1.37
N ALA A 240 -4.67 12.08 0.61
CA ALA A 240 -5.53 11.35 -0.33
C ALA A 240 -6.76 10.73 0.37
N ASN A 241 -6.59 10.28 1.61
CA ASN A 241 -7.67 9.68 2.41
C ASN A 241 -8.68 10.69 2.97
N TYR A 242 -8.21 11.87 3.40
CA TYR A 242 -9.04 12.83 4.14
C TYR A 242 -9.50 14.05 3.33
N GLN A 243 -8.88 14.36 2.18
CA GLN A 243 -9.17 15.60 1.45
C GLN A 243 -10.65 15.77 1.06
N LYS A 244 -11.39 14.69 0.75
CA LYS A 244 -12.82 14.82 0.42
C LYS A 244 -13.71 15.08 1.64
N LYS A 245 -13.26 14.69 2.83
CA LYS A 245 -14.04 14.65 4.06
C LYS A 245 -13.71 15.80 5.01
N ASP A 246 -12.53 16.40 4.88
CA ASP A 246 -12.00 17.41 5.78
C ASP A 246 -11.55 18.66 5.00
N LYS A 247 -12.25 19.78 5.22
CA LYS A 247 -11.93 21.07 4.57
C LYS A 247 -10.60 21.65 5.02
N ASP A 248 -10.16 21.36 6.24
CA ASP A 248 -8.88 21.87 6.75
C ASP A 248 -7.72 21.09 6.14
N VAL A 249 -7.91 19.81 5.80
CA VAL A 249 -6.97 19.06 4.94
C VAL A 249 -6.88 19.69 3.54
N GLN A 250 -8.00 20.08 2.93
CA GLN A 250 -7.96 20.75 1.62
C GLN A 250 -7.17 22.05 1.65
N LYS A 251 -7.35 22.87 2.69
CA LYS A 251 -6.66 24.16 2.84
C LYS A 251 -5.14 24.04 2.96
N ILE A 252 -4.62 22.90 3.44
CA ILE A 252 -3.17 22.72 3.60
C ILE A 252 -2.48 22.13 2.37
N ILE A 253 -3.22 21.56 1.41
CA ILE A 253 -2.66 20.97 0.18
C ILE A 253 -1.70 21.95 -0.54
N PRO A 254 -2.07 23.23 -0.78
CA PRO A 254 -1.18 24.15 -1.48
C PRO A 254 0.16 24.37 -0.76
N SER A 255 0.15 24.42 0.58
CA SER A 255 1.36 24.59 1.40
C SER A 255 2.26 23.35 1.37
N ILE A 256 1.65 22.17 1.25
CA ILE A 256 2.40 20.91 1.15
C ILE A 256 3.05 20.79 -0.23
N ILE A 257 2.31 21.15 -1.29
CA ILE A 257 2.86 21.21 -2.65
C ILE A 257 4.02 22.19 -2.70
N GLU A 258 3.89 23.35 -2.04
CA GLU A 258 4.97 24.33 -1.94
C GLU A 258 6.23 23.74 -1.30
N ARG A 259 6.09 23.00 -0.19
CA ARG A 259 7.19 22.30 0.45
C ARG A 259 7.81 21.22 -0.43
N LEU A 260 7.00 20.45 -1.17
CA LEU A 260 7.51 19.46 -2.12
C LEU A 260 8.31 20.11 -3.25
N CYS A 261 7.86 21.27 -3.76
CA CYS A 261 8.60 22.02 -4.78
C CYS A 261 9.95 22.55 -4.27
N GLN A 262 10.13 22.75 -2.96
CA GLN A 262 11.40 23.19 -2.37
C GLN A 262 12.46 22.08 -2.29
N LEU A 263 12.04 20.81 -2.33
CA LEU A 263 12.95 19.66 -2.34
C LEU A 263 13.78 19.64 -3.63
N ASN A 264 14.94 18.98 -3.62
CA ASN A 264 15.64 18.70 -4.88
C ASN A 264 14.86 17.67 -5.71
N VAL A 265 15.08 17.65 -7.04
CA VAL A 265 14.32 16.81 -7.98
C VAL A 265 14.44 15.32 -7.63
N LEU A 266 15.64 14.85 -7.25
CA LEU A 266 15.86 13.46 -6.88
C LEU A 266 14.99 13.05 -5.69
N HIS A 267 15.00 13.85 -4.62
CA HIS A 267 14.22 13.58 -3.41
C HIS A 267 12.71 13.66 -3.68
N LEU A 268 12.27 14.63 -4.48
CA LEU A 268 10.88 14.71 -4.93
C LEU A 268 10.46 13.42 -5.67
N ASN A 269 11.28 12.97 -6.62
CA ASN A 269 11.02 11.76 -7.38
C ASN A 269 11.04 10.50 -6.51
N THR A 270 11.92 10.41 -5.50
CA THR A 270 11.91 9.32 -4.52
C THR A 270 10.57 9.27 -3.76
N ILE A 271 10.08 10.41 -3.27
CA ILE A 271 8.79 10.48 -2.56
C ILE A 271 7.65 10.02 -3.48
N LEU A 272 7.55 10.58 -4.69
CA LEU A 272 6.52 10.22 -5.65
C LEU A 272 6.56 8.73 -5.98
N TYR A 273 7.76 8.19 -6.19
CA TYR A 273 7.94 6.78 -6.51
C TYR A 273 7.50 5.89 -5.36
N SER A 274 7.89 6.20 -4.12
CA SER A 274 7.47 5.42 -2.95
C SER A 274 5.95 5.43 -2.76
N VAL A 275 5.29 6.57 -2.96
CA VAL A 275 3.81 6.65 -2.90
C VAL A 275 3.17 5.79 -3.99
N LEU A 276 3.65 5.90 -5.23
CA LEU A 276 3.07 5.21 -6.38
C LEU A 276 3.37 3.70 -6.38
N ALA A 277 4.56 3.29 -5.94
CA ALA A 277 4.93 1.89 -5.75
C ALA A 277 4.03 1.24 -4.69
N LEU A 278 3.79 1.92 -3.58
CA LEU A 278 2.84 1.44 -2.57
C LEU A 278 1.43 1.31 -3.14
N TYR A 279 0.96 2.28 -3.92
CA TYR A 279 -0.36 2.20 -4.54
C TYR A 279 -0.44 1.02 -5.51
N TYR A 280 0.61 0.82 -6.32
CA TYR A 280 0.72 -0.30 -7.23
C TYR A 280 0.69 -1.64 -6.50
N ASP A 281 1.43 -1.82 -5.41
CA ASP A 281 1.44 -3.07 -4.63
C ASP A 281 0.08 -3.39 -4.01
N ASN A 282 -0.62 -2.38 -3.47
CA ASN A 282 -1.95 -2.59 -2.90
C ASN A 282 -2.98 -2.97 -3.98
N VAL A 283 -2.86 -2.45 -5.21
CA VAL A 283 -3.72 -2.81 -6.35
C VAL A 283 -3.33 -4.18 -6.93
N ASN A 284 -2.05 -4.39 -7.22
CA ASN A 284 -1.53 -5.52 -7.98
C ASN A 284 -1.35 -6.80 -7.13
N VAL A 285 -1.03 -6.67 -5.85
CA VAL A 285 -0.80 -7.83 -4.97
C VAL A 285 -1.98 -8.02 -4.03
N LYS A 286 -2.37 -6.96 -3.31
CA LYS A 286 -3.40 -7.07 -2.25
C LYS A 286 -4.84 -6.93 -2.73
N ARG A 287 -5.05 -6.55 -3.99
CA ARG A 287 -6.38 -6.41 -4.62
C ARG A 287 -7.31 -5.43 -3.89
N LEU A 288 -6.77 -4.35 -3.31
CA LEU A 288 -7.55 -3.28 -2.69
C LEU A 288 -8.02 -2.27 -3.75
N LEU A 289 -8.88 -2.74 -4.66
CA LEU A 289 -9.18 -2.03 -5.91
C LEU A 289 -10.05 -0.78 -5.72
N ASP A 290 -11.07 -0.80 -4.86
CA ASP A 290 -11.97 0.36 -4.68
C ASP A 290 -11.31 1.48 -3.87
N ASP A 291 -10.60 1.11 -2.80
CA ASP A 291 -9.93 2.06 -1.92
C ASP A 291 -8.88 2.89 -2.67
N PHE A 292 -8.05 2.22 -3.48
CA PHE A 292 -6.95 2.87 -4.18
C PHE A 292 -7.35 3.55 -5.49
N GLU A 293 -8.50 3.23 -6.10
CA GLU A 293 -8.99 3.96 -7.27
C GLU A 293 -9.13 5.46 -6.95
N ILE A 294 -9.75 5.78 -5.81
CA ILE A 294 -10.00 7.16 -5.41
C ILE A 294 -8.68 7.92 -5.18
N TYR A 295 -7.69 7.25 -4.58
CA TYR A 295 -6.39 7.84 -4.28
C TYR A 295 -5.57 8.12 -5.54
N VAL A 296 -5.53 7.17 -6.47
CA VAL A 296 -4.80 7.34 -7.73
C VAL A 296 -5.46 8.39 -8.61
N ILE A 297 -6.80 8.43 -8.67
CA ILE A 297 -7.54 9.49 -9.39
C ILE A 297 -7.25 10.86 -8.79
N PHE A 298 -7.24 10.99 -7.45
CA PHE A 298 -6.90 12.25 -6.78
C PHE A 298 -5.48 12.70 -7.13
N LEU A 299 -4.50 11.79 -7.09
CA LEU A 299 -3.13 12.12 -7.50
C LEU A 299 -3.08 12.60 -8.94
N LEU A 300 -3.67 11.84 -9.87
CA LEU A 300 -3.63 12.10 -11.30
C LEU A 300 -4.33 13.42 -11.68
N LYS A 301 -5.51 13.70 -11.11
CA LYS A 301 -6.38 14.80 -11.56
C LYS A 301 -6.26 16.07 -10.73
N ASN A 302 -5.74 15.99 -9.50
CA ASN A 302 -5.69 17.12 -8.59
C ASN A 302 -4.26 17.42 -8.13
N PHE A 303 -3.59 16.45 -7.51
CA PHE A 303 -2.31 16.68 -6.85
C PHE A 303 -1.17 16.92 -7.84
N LEU A 304 -0.96 16.02 -8.80
CA LEU A 304 0.13 16.12 -9.77
C LEU A 304 0.01 17.34 -10.70
N PRO A 305 -1.18 17.71 -11.23
CA PRO A 305 -1.33 18.95 -12.00
C PRO A 305 -0.97 20.20 -11.21
N GLU A 306 -1.39 20.30 -9.95
CA GLU A 306 -1.06 21.47 -9.10
C GLU A 306 0.44 21.52 -8.77
N LEU A 307 1.05 20.37 -8.48
CA LEU A 307 2.50 20.25 -8.30
C LEU A 307 3.24 20.68 -9.56
N GLN A 308 2.88 20.14 -10.73
CA GLN A 308 3.50 20.44 -12.02
C GLN A 308 3.48 21.95 -12.33
N ASN A 309 2.32 22.59 -12.14
CA ASN A 309 2.16 24.02 -12.40
C ASN A 309 3.03 24.91 -11.50
N LYS A 310 3.38 24.44 -10.30
CA LYS A 310 4.22 25.18 -9.35
C LYS A 310 5.71 24.94 -9.53
N LEU A 311 6.15 23.87 -10.20
CA LEU A 311 7.58 23.53 -10.33
C LEU A 311 8.42 24.66 -10.93
N SER A 312 7.92 25.35 -11.95
CA SER A 312 8.66 26.43 -12.62
C SER A 312 8.97 27.62 -11.70
N GLN A 313 8.17 27.82 -10.65
CA GLN A 313 8.43 28.86 -9.63
C GLN A 313 9.65 28.52 -8.74
N TYR A 314 10.13 27.27 -8.79
CA TYR A 314 11.21 26.73 -7.96
C TYR A 314 12.40 26.25 -8.79
N HIS A 315 12.61 26.83 -9.98
CA HIS A 315 13.69 26.49 -10.91
C HIS A 315 13.72 25.01 -11.33
N LYS A 316 12.55 24.38 -11.40
CA LYS A 316 12.36 22.99 -11.87
C LYS A 316 11.50 22.98 -13.13
N GLN A 317 11.59 21.90 -13.89
CA GLN A 317 10.87 21.75 -15.14
C GLN A 317 9.61 20.89 -14.93
N PRO A 318 8.48 21.21 -15.56
CA PRO A 318 7.27 20.38 -15.54
C PRO A 318 7.52 18.91 -15.93
N GLU A 319 8.54 18.68 -16.77
CA GLU A 319 9.02 17.39 -17.26
C GLU A 319 9.57 16.49 -16.14
N ASP A 320 10.10 17.08 -15.06
CA ASP A 320 10.77 16.37 -13.95
C ASP A 320 9.87 15.34 -13.26
N ILE A 321 8.54 15.48 -13.40
CA ILE A 321 7.54 14.60 -12.79
C ILE A 321 6.57 13.95 -13.80
N GLN A 322 6.78 14.10 -15.12
CA GLN A 322 5.83 13.56 -16.12
C GLN A 322 5.70 12.04 -16.03
N TRP A 323 6.76 11.34 -15.62
CA TRP A 323 6.73 9.91 -15.37
C TRP A 323 5.69 9.50 -14.32
N ALA A 324 5.43 10.35 -13.31
CA ALA A 324 4.49 10.05 -12.23
C ALA A 324 3.04 9.97 -12.73
N PHE A 325 2.67 10.82 -13.70
CA PHE A 325 1.37 10.74 -14.37
C PHE A 325 1.23 9.42 -15.15
N CYS A 326 2.26 9.03 -15.88
CA CYS A 326 2.28 7.76 -16.63
C CYS A 326 2.14 6.56 -15.69
N TYR A 327 2.81 6.60 -14.53
CA TYR A 327 2.68 5.57 -13.49
C TYR A 327 1.25 5.52 -12.93
N CYS A 328 0.61 6.67 -12.65
CA CYS A 328 -0.81 6.71 -12.26
C CYS A 328 -1.73 6.05 -13.30
N TYR A 329 -1.53 6.35 -14.60
CA TYR A 329 -2.27 5.70 -15.68
C TYR A 329 -2.06 4.19 -15.67
N MET A 330 -0.82 3.72 -15.55
CA MET A 330 -0.49 2.30 -15.46
C MET A 330 -1.22 1.61 -14.28
N ILE A 331 -1.26 2.25 -13.10
CA ILE A 331 -1.98 1.71 -11.92
C ILE A 331 -3.48 1.62 -12.20
N LEU A 332 -4.10 2.67 -12.75
CA LEU A 332 -5.53 2.67 -13.07
C LEU A 332 -5.88 1.61 -14.12
N LEU A 333 -5.07 1.44 -15.16
CA LEU A 333 -5.29 0.40 -16.18
C LEU A 333 -5.17 -1.00 -15.57
N THR A 334 -4.20 -1.22 -14.68
CA THR A 334 -4.06 -2.48 -13.92
C THR A 334 -5.33 -2.74 -13.08
N LEU A 335 -5.79 -1.71 -12.37
CA LEU A 335 -6.99 -1.75 -11.53
C LEU A 335 -8.25 -2.10 -12.33
N TYR A 336 -8.49 -1.45 -13.47
CA TYR A 336 -9.69 -1.72 -14.27
C TYR A 336 -9.64 -3.08 -14.97
N ASN A 337 -8.46 -3.59 -15.32
CA ASN A 337 -8.29 -4.98 -15.75
C ASN A 337 -8.70 -5.96 -14.65
N HIS A 338 -8.30 -5.72 -13.39
CA HIS A 338 -8.70 -6.58 -12.26
C HIS A 338 -10.18 -6.46 -11.89
N LYS A 339 -10.78 -5.27 -12.00
CA LYS A 339 -12.23 -5.08 -11.80
C LYS A 339 -13.05 -5.69 -12.93
N GLY A 340 -12.45 -5.92 -14.10
CA GLY A 340 -13.17 -6.28 -15.31
C GLY A 340 -14.12 -5.17 -15.77
N ASP A 341 -13.68 -3.91 -15.65
CA ASP A 341 -14.41 -2.73 -16.11
C ASP A 341 -13.82 -2.21 -17.43
N PRO A 342 -14.32 -2.70 -18.59
CA PRO A 342 -13.74 -2.35 -19.87
C PRO A 342 -13.99 -0.91 -20.29
N ARG A 343 -15.09 -0.29 -19.82
CA ARG A 343 -15.43 1.09 -20.20
C ARG A 343 -14.47 2.07 -19.54
N SER A 344 -14.27 1.92 -18.24
CA SER A 344 -13.31 2.74 -17.51
C SER A 344 -11.88 2.50 -18.00
N PHE A 345 -11.54 1.25 -18.35
CA PHE A 345 -10.25 0.93 -18.96
C PHE A 345 -10.03 1.74 -20.26
N GLU A 346 -10.94 1.65 -21.24
CA GLU A 346 -10.76 2.30 -22.56
C GLU A 346 -10.72 3.83 -22.44
N GLN A 347 -11.51 4.40 -21.53
CA GLN A 347 -11.49 5.83 -21.24
C GLN A 347 -10.12 6.27 -20.70
N ILE A 348 -9.58 5.56 -19.70
CA ILE A 348 -8.27 5.86 -19.12
C ILE A 348 -7.14 5.57 -20.11
N TYR A 349 -7.25 4.52 -20.92
CA TYR A 349 -6.26 4.18 -21.92
C TYR A 349 -6.15 5.29 -22.97
N THR A 350 -7.28 5.82 -23.44
CA THR A 350 -7.30 6.97 -24.37
C THR A 350 -6.62 8.20 -23.77
N GLN A 351 -6.91 8.52 -22.50
CA GLN A 351 -6.26 9.64 -21.80
C GLN A 351 -4.75 9.40 -21.64
N ALA A 352 -4.35 8.17 -21.30
CA ALA A 352 -2.95 7.79 -21.18
C ALA A 352 -2.22 7.97 -22.52
N GLN A 353 -2.79 7.52 -23.63
CA GLN A 353 -2.19 7.67 -24.96
C GLN A 353 -2.04 9.15 -25.35
N GLN A 354 -3.04 9.98 -25.08
CA GLN A 354 -2.97 11.43 -25.31
C GLN A 354 -1.85 12.07 -24.49
N TYR A 355 -1.76 11.73 -23.21
CA TYR A 355 -0.70 12.23 -22.32
C TYR A 355 0.69 11.78 -22.78
N ILE A 356 0.85 10.50 -23.11
CA ILE A 356 2.11 9.89 -23.56
C ILE A 356 2.62 10.53 -24.87
N ALA A 357 1.71 10.93 -25.76
CA ALA A 357 2.07 11.56 -27.03
C ALA A 357 2.66 12.97 -26.86
N SER A 358 2.31 13.67 -25.78
CA SER A 358 2.77 15.02 -25.48
C SER A 358 3.87 15.09 -24.40
N SER A 359 4.33 13.94 -23.89
CA SER A 359 5.24 13.87 -22.74
C SER A 359 6.62 13.34 -23.13
N THR A 360 7.64 13.82 -22.44
CA THR A 360 9.04 13.38 -22.52
C THR A 360 9.36 12.45 -21.35
N PHE A 361 10.13 11.40 -21.61
CA PHE A 361 10.48 10.40 -20.60
C PHE A 361 11.98 10.17 -20.60
N ASP A 362 12.55 10.13 -19.40
CA ASP A 362 13.87 9.58 -19.17
C ASP A 362 13.83 8.04 -19.28
N PHE A 363 14.97 7.44 -19.62
CA PHE A 363 15.16 6.01 -19.75
C PHE A 363 14.84 5.28 -18.44
N ASP A 364 15.17 5.87 -17.29
CA ASP A 364 14.91 5.32 -15.95
C ASP A 364 13.43 5.04 -15.68
N PHE A 365 12.53 5.78 -16.32
CA PHE A 365 11.08 5.63 -16.14
C PHE A 365 10.35 5.06 -17.36
N LEU A 366 11.10 4.63 -18.37
CA LEU A 366 10.54 4.08 -19.62
C LEU A 366 9.68 2.83 -19.36
N SER A 367 10.00 2.05 -18.32
CA SER A 367 9.26 0.85 -17.93
C SER A 367 7.77 1.10 -17.68
N ALA A 368 7.40 2.21 -17.03
CA ALA A 368 6.00 2.56 -16.77
C ALA A 368 5.23 2.82 -18.08
N ARG A 369 5.87 3.50 -19.03
CA ARG A 369 5.31 3.74 -20.37
C ARG A 369 5.14 2.45 -21.16
N LEU A 370 6.14 1.58 -21.15
CA LEU A 370 6.11 0.30 -21.89
C LEU A 370 5.06 -0.67 -21.35
N ARG A 371 4.68 -0.55 -20.08
CA ARG A 371 3.68 -1.42 -19.48
C ARG A 371 2.24 -1.09 -19.89
N ILE A 372 1.96 0.15 -20.30
CA ILE A 372 0.62 0.58 -20.75
C ILE A 372 0.11 -0.22 -21.96
N PRO A 373 0.87 -0.40 -23.06
CA PRO A 373 0.43 -1.26 -24.16
C PRO A 373 0.34 -2.75 -23.77
N ILE A 374 1.14 -3.23 -22.81
CA ILE A 374 1.00 -4.60 -22.27
C ILE A 374 -0.36 -4.76 -21.58
N LEU A 375 -0.75 -3.80 -20.73
CA LEU A 375 -2.06 -3.77 -20.07
C LEU A 375 -3.20 -3.70 -21.09
N TYR A 376 -3.00 -3.04 -22.23
CA TYR A 376 -3.95 -3.06 -23.35
C TYR A 376 -4.04 -4.45 -24.01
N GLY A 377 -2.93 -5.16 -24.18
CA GLY A 377 -2.93 -6.56 -24.63
C GLY A 377 -3.72 -7.47 -23.69
N VAL A 378 -3.54 -7.31 -22.37
CA VAL A 378 -4.33 -8.03 -21.35
C VAL A 378 -5.81 -7.67 -21.44
N HIS A 379 -6.14 -6.38 -21.60
CA HIS A 379 -7.51 -5.92 -21.77
C HIS A 379 -8.19 -6.55 -23.00
N LEU A 380 -7.51 -6.53 -24.16
CA LEU A 380 -8.00 -7.13 -25.40
C LEU A 380 -8.20 -8.65 -25.26
N THR A 381 -7.30 -9.32 -24.55
CA THR A 381 -7.42 -10.74 -24.22
C THR A 381 -8.67 -11.01 -23.39
N ASN A 382 -8.90 -10.23 -22.32
CA ASN A 382 -10.12 -10.30 -21.50
C ASN A 382 -11.41 -9.96 -22.28
N GLN A 383 -11.28 -9.22 -23.38
CA GLN A 383 -12.35 -8.89 -24.32
C GLN A 383 -12.46 -9.90 -25.48
N PHE A 384 -11.72 -11.01 -25.44
CA PHE A 384 -11.71 -12.06 -26.46
C PHE A 384 -11.28 -11.58 -27.85
N ASN A 385 -10.52 -10.47 -27.92
CA ASN A 385 -9.91 -9.98 -29.16
C ASN A 385 -8.45 -10.44 -29.23
N PHE A 386 -8.29 -11.76 -29.35
CA PHE A 386 -6.99 -12.43 -29.30
C PHE A 386 -6.07 -12.02 -30.46
N GLU A 387 -6.62 -11.82 -31.64
CA GLU A 387 -5.86 -11.39 -32.82
C GLU A 387 -5.23 -10.02 -32.60
N LYS A 388 -6.04 -9.01 -32.24
CA LYS A 388 -5.52 -7.66 -31.97
C LYS A 388 -4.56 -7.65 -30.79
N ALA A 389 -4.82 -8.45 -29.75
CA ALA A 389 -3.91 -8.56 -28.61
C ALA A 389 -2.53 -9.08 -29.06
N TYR A 390 -2.48 -10.13 -29.88
CA TYR A 390 -1.25 -10.67 -30.42
C TYR A 390 -0.51 -9.65 -31.31
N ASP A 391 -1.22 -8.97 -32.20
CA ASP A 391 -0.64 -7.97 -33.12
C ASP A 391 0.01 -6.80 -32.37
N VAL A 392 -0.63 -6.34 -31.28
CA VAL A 392 -0.07 -5.28 -30.42
C VAL A 392 1.19 -5.79 -29.72
N MET A 393 1.19 -7.02 -29.20
CA MET A 393 2.33 -7.58 -28.47
C MET A 393 3.53 -7.85 -29.38
N ILE A 394 3.34 -8.43 -30.57
CA ILE A 394 4.43 -8.69 -31.52
C ILE A 394 5.03 -7.39 -32.06
N THR A 395 4.20 -6.37 -32.30
CA THR A 395 4.67 -5.04 -32.71
C THR A 395 5.50 -4.39 -31.61
N LEU A 396 5.06 -4.53 -30.35
CA LEU A 396 5.78 -4.00 -29.19
C LEU A 396 7.09 -4.75 -28.97
N GLN A 397 7.08 -6.09 -29.06
CA GLN A 397 8.27 -6.93 -28.94
C GLN A 397 9.36 -6.48 -29.91
N ARG A 398 9.05 -6.41 -31.21
CA ARG A 398 10.01 -6.00 -32.25
C ARG A 398 10.65 -4.64 -31.92
N LYS A 399 9.83 -3.64 -31.56
CA LYS A 399 10.32 -2.29 -31.23
C LYS A 399 11.29 -2.26 -30.04
N ILE A 400 11.11 -3.16 -29.07
CA ILE A 400 11.93 -3.20 -27.85
C ILE A 400 13.16 -4.08 -28.05
N GLU A 401 13.05 -5.19 -28.78
CA GLU A 401 14.21 -5.99 -29.20
C GLU A 401 15.18 -5.16 -30.04
N ASP A 402 14.69 -4.34 -30.98
CA ASP A 402 15.51 -3.40 -31.75
C ASP A 402 16.28 -2.43 -30.83
N ALA A 403 15.66 -1.97 -29.75
CA ALA A 403 16.27 -1.05 -28.79
C ALA A 403 17.33 -1.73 -27.90
N PHE A 404 17.14 -2.99 -27.52
CA PHE A 404 18.11 -3.75 -26.72
C PHE A 404 19.25 -4.34 -27.56
N ALA A 405 19.02 -4.62 -28.85
CA ALA A 405 20.07 -5.04 -29.77
C ALA A 405 21.22 -4.02 -29.80
N PHE A 406 20.89 -2.72 -29.83
CA PHE A 406 21.87 -1.63 -29.74
C PHE A 406 22.72 -1.68 -28.45
N ILE A 407 22.14 -2.09 -27.32
CA ILE A 407 22.87 -2.20 -26.04
C ILE A 407 23.86 -3.37 -26.10
N ASN A 408 23.44 -4.51 -26.64
CA ASN A 408 24.34 -5.67 -26.79
C ASN A 408 25.47 -5.39 -27.79
N GLU A 409 25.24 -4.59 -28.83
CA GLU A 409 26.29 -4.14 -29.76
C GLU A 409 27.33 -3.25 -29.05
N SER A 410 26.95 -2.56 -27.97
CA SER A 410 27.85 -1.69 -27.21
C SER A 410 28.76 -2.42 -26.21
N ASP A 411 28.37 -3.63 -25.77
CA ASP A 411 29.18 -4.53 -24.93
C ASP A 411 28.79 -5.99 -25.20
N GLU A 412 29.63 -6.69 -25.99
CA GLU A 412 29.39 -8.09 -26.38
C GLU A 412 29.38 -9.07 -25.19
N ASN A 413 29.89 -8.67 -24.02
CA ASN A 413 29.87 -9.49 -22.81
C ASN A 413 28.61 -9.25 -21.96
N LEU A 414 27.80 -8.24 -22.28
CA LEU A 414 26.61 -7.89 -21.54
C LEU A 414 25.42 -8.71 -22.04
N THR A 415 24.89 -9.58 -21.17
CA THR A 415 23.61 -10.24 -21.43
C THR A 415 22.49 -9.47 -20.73
N VAL A 416 21.70 -8.71 -21.48
CA VAL A 416 20.54 -8.01 -20.93
C VAL A 416 19.28 -8.87 -21.10
N LYS A 417 18.62 -9.23 -19.99
CA LYS A 417 17.29 -9.89 -19.98
C LYS A 417 16.24 -9.02 -19.29
N PRO A 418 15.65 -8.04 -20.00
CA PRO A 418 14.65 -7.17 -19.41
C PRO A 418 13.38 -7.94 -19.09
N ARG A 419 12.96 -7.97 -17.82
CA ARG A 419 11.70 -8.62 -17.40
C ARG A 419 10.47 -8.18 -18.22
N ILE A 420 10.46 -6.93 -18.70
CA ILE A 420 9.38 -6.38 -19.53
C ILE A 420 9.22 -7.14 -20.87
N ILE A 421 10.30 -7.67 -21.46
CA ILE A 421 10.23 -8.52 -22.66
C ILE A 421 9.45 -9.81 -22.34
N GLY A 422 9.74 -10.43 -21.19
CA GLY A 422 8.98 -11.58 -20.71
C GLY A 422 7.49 -11.27 -20.54
N GLU A 423 7.12 -10.08 -20.05
CA GLU A 423 5.71 -9.65 -19.93
C GLU A 423 5.04 -9.47 -21.30
N ILE A 424 5.75 -8.88 -22.28
CA ILE A 424 5.26 -8.69 -23.66
C ILE A 424 5.02 -10.05 -24.32
N ILE A 425 6.05 -10.91 -24.33
CA ILE A 425 5.99 -12.23 -24.95
C ILE A 425 4.95 -13.10 -24.25
N GLY A 426 4.89 -13.08 -22.91
CA GLY A 426 3.92 -13.84 -22.14
C GLY A 426 2.47 -13.42 -22.40
N THR A 427 2.21 -12.12 -22.59
CA THR A 427 0.88 -11.63 -22.97
C THR A 427 0.55 -12.02 -24.42
N GLY A 428 1.51 -11.91 -25.34
CA GLY A 428 1.37 -12.36 -26.72
C GLY A 428 1.11 -13.87 -26.82
N LEU A 429 1.76 -14.67 -25.99
CA LEU A 429 1.58 -16.12 -25.89
C LEU A 429 0.15 -16.50 -25.51
N GLN A 430 -0.42 -15.83 -24.51
CA GLN A 430 -1.81 -16.09 -24.11
C GLN A 430 -2.78 -15.77 -25.24
N ALA A 431 -2.59 -14.62 -25.90
CA ALA A 431 -3.39 -14.22 -27.04
C ALA A 431 -3.28 -15.23 -28.20
N LEU A 432 -2.06 -15.63 -28.58
CA LEU A 432 -1.83 -16.60 -29.64
C LEU A 432 -2.41 -17.98 -29.30
N MET A 433 -2.25 -18.44 -28.06
CA MET A 433 -2.82 -19.71 -27.57
C MET A 433 -4.35 -19.72 -27.74
N TYR A 434 -5.05 -18.68 -27.29
CA TYR A 434 -6.51 -18.62 -27.42
C TYR A 434 -6.97 -18.43 -28.87
N LYS A 435 -6.24 -17.66 -29.68
CA LYS A 435 -6.46 -17.56 -31.14
C LYS A 435 -6.35 -18.95 -31.78
N THR A 436 -5.29 -19.68 -31.49
CA THR A 436 -5.04 -21.03 -32.02
C THR A 436 -6.14 -22.01 -31.60
N LEU A 437 -6.56 -21.96 -30.34
CA LEU A 437 -7.66 -22.79 -29.84
C LEU A 437 -8.99 -22.51 -30.58
N GLN A 438 -9.30 -21.25 -30.84
CA GLN A 438 -10.57 -20.85 -31.43
C GLN A 438 -10.65 -21.13 -32.94
N TYR A 439 -9.53 -20.95 -33.66
CA TYR A 439 -9.47 -21.05 -35.13
C TYR A 439 -8.79 -22.32 -35.63
N ASN A 440 -8.45 -23.24 -34.74
CA ASN A 440 -7.71 -24.46 -35.04
C ASN A 440 -6.39 -24.16 -35.79
N GLY A 441 -5.59 -23.27 -35.19
CA GLY A 441 -4.33 -22.77 -35.76
C GLY A 441 -3.14 -23.71 -35.53
N ASN A 442 -1.93 -23.20 -35.79
CA ASN A 442 -0.69 -23.95 -35.63
C ASN A 442 -0.20 -23.95 -34.17
N TRP A 443 -0.28 -25.10 -33.49
CA TRP A 443 0.23 -25.25 -32.13
C TRP A 443 1.76 -25.15 -32.02
N ASP A 444 2.52 -25.43 -33.09
CA ASP A 444 3.98 -25.35 -33.05
C ASP A 444 4.46 -23.90 -32.91
N GLU A 445 3.80 -22.93 -33.55
CA GLU A 445 4.07 -21.50 -33.37
C GLU A 445 3.85 -21.08 -31.90
N VAL A 446 2.80 -21.59 -31.27
CA VAL A 446 2.51 -21.34 -29.85
C VAL A 446 3.62 -21.93 -28.96
N ARG A 447 4.13 -23.12 -29.30
CA ARG A 447 5.21 -23.78 -28.56
C ARG A 447 6.53 -23.02 -28.68
N GLU A 448 6.86 -22.53 -29.86
CA GLU A 448 8.05 -21.71 -30.10
C GLU A 448 8.00 -20.42 -29.27
N LEU A 449 6.86 -19.73 -29.27
CA LEU A 449 6.67 -18.52 -28.48
C LEU A 449 6.70 -18.82 -26.97
N SER A 450 6.18 -19.97 -26.54
CA SER A 450 6.28 -20.44 -25.16
C SER A 450 7.72 -20.70 -24.73
N ASN A 451 8.56 -21.28 -25.59
CA ASN A 451 9.98 -21.48 -25.29
C ASN A 451 10.67 -20.11 -25.10
N LYS A 452 10.44 -19.17 -26.03
CA LYS A 452 10.95 -17.79 -25.91
C LYS A 452 10.49 -17.11 -24.62
N ALA A 453 9.24 -17.29 -24.21
CA ALA A 453 8.71 -16.75 -22.97
C ALA A 453 9.45 -17.30 -21.74
N ILE A 454 9.69 -18.61 -21.70
CA ILE A 454 10.43 -19.27 -20.61
C ILE A 454 11.87 -18.74 -20.53
N ASP A 455 12.55 -18.62 -21.68
CA ASP A 455 13.95 -18.18 -21.75
C ASP A 455 14.17 -16.70 -21.38
N SER A 456 13.09 -15.91 -21.43
CA SER A 456 13.09 -14.46 -21.16
C SER A 456 13.06 -14.10 -19.67
N PHE A 457 12.72 -15.05 -18.78
CA PHE A 457 12.64 -14.79 -17.34
C PHE A 457 13.83 -15.37 -16.59
N GLU A 458 14.29 -14.67 -15.55
CA GLU A 458 15.34 -15.14 -14.64
C GLU A 458 14.77 -15.64 -13.30
N TYR A 459 13.67 -15.05 -12.84
CA TYR A 459 13.05 -15.41 -11.57
C TYR A 459 12.29 -16.73 -11.67
N SER A 460 12.55 -17.64 -10.73
CA SER A 460 11.93 -18.97 -10.71
C SER A 460 10.41 -18.93 -10.67
N GLU A 461 9.80 -17.93 -10.02
CA GLU A 461 8.34 -17.79 -9.95
C GLU A 461 7.72 -17.49 -11.33
N ASP A 462 8.36 -16.60 -12.10
CA ASP A 462 7.90 -16.26 -13.45
C ASP A 462 8.05 -17.46 -14.38
N ILE A 463 9.17 -18.20 -14.28
CA ILE A 463 9.41 -19.44 -15.03
C ILE A 463 8.36 -20.52 -14.69
N LYS A 464 8.07 -20.74 -13.40
CA LYS A 464 7.03 -21.68 -12.96
C LYS A 464 5.66 -21.33 -13.53
N ARG A 465 5.32 -20.04 -13.59
CA ARG A 465 4.07 -19.59 -14.23
C ARG A 465 4.07 -19.84 -15.74
N GLN A 466 5.20 -19.65 -16.43
CA GLN A 466 5.30 -20.00 -17.85
C GLN A 466 5.14 -21.50 -18.10
N TYR A 467 5.66 -22.36 -17.21
CA TYR A 467 5.37 -23.79 -17.29
C TYR A 467 3.87 -24.08 -17.16
N GLN A 468 3.14 -23.40 -16.29
CA GLN A 468 1.67 -23.55 -16.18
C GLN A 468 0.95 -23.13 -17.48
N TYR A 469 1.36 -22.05 -18.14
CA TYR A 469 0.85 -21.73 -19.48
C TYR A 469 1.19 -22.82 -20.50
N ARG A 470 2.38 -23.42 -20.42
CA ARG A 470 2.76 -24.56 -21.27
C ARG A 470 1.88 -25.79 -21.03
N VAL A 471 1.47 -26.06 -19.78
CA VAL A 471 0.48 -27.10 -19.49
C VAL A 471 -0.81 -26.84 -20.27
N GLN A 472 -1.30 -25.61 -20.25
CA GLN A 472 -2.54 -25.24 -20.95
C GLN A 472 -2.41 -25.41 -22.48
N ILE A 473 -1.28 -24.99 -23.06
CA ILE A 473 -0.98 -25.17 -24.49
C ILE A 473 -1.01 -26.66 -24.88
N GLU A 474 -0.27 -27.50 -24.16
CA GLU A 474 -0.19 -28.93 -24.49
C GLU A 474 -1.52 -29.66 -24.22
N THR A 475 -2.29 -29.23 -23.22
CA THR A 475 -3.65 -29.73 -22.97
C THR A 475 -4.55 -29.49 -24.19
N TYR A 476 -4.57 -28.26 -24.69
CA TYR A 476 -5.42 -27.91 -25.83
C TYR A 476 -4.96 -28.56 -27.13
N ALA A 477 -3.66 -28.72 -27.32
CA ALA A 477 -3.07 -29.43 -28.44
C ALA A 477 -3.28 -30.96 -28.39
N GLY A 478 -3.77 -31.52 -27.28
CA GLY A 478 -3.99 -32.97 -27.10
C GLY A 478 -2.74 -33.76 -26.67
N ASN A 479 -1.69 -33.08 -26.20
CA ASN A 479 -0.45 -33.70 -25.75
C ASN A 479 -0.45 -33.93 -24.23
N SER A 480 -1.32 -34.82 -23.75
CA SER A 480 -1.59 -35.00 -22.32
C SER A 480 -0.38 -35.46 -21.50
N GLN A 481 0.61 -36.14 -22.10
CA GLN A 481 1.86 -36.51 -21.42
C GLN A 481 2.76 -35.29 -21.18
N GLN A 482 2.93 -34.43 -22.18
CA GLN A 482 3.76 -33.22 -22.05
C GLN A 482 3.13 -32.24 -21.06
N ALA A 483 1.81 -32.11 -21.06
CA ALA A 483 1.09 -31.29 -20.09
C ALA A 483 1.41 -31.69 -18.64
N ARG A 484 1.42 -33.00 -18.33
CA ARG A 484 1.81 -33.53 -17.01
C ARG A 484 3.28 -33.24 -16.65
N MET A 485 4.19 -33.43 -17.61
CA MET A 485 5.62 -33.14 -17.40
C MET A 485 5.87 -31.67 -17.09
N TYR A 486 5.22 -30.74 -17.80
CA TYR A 486 5.34 -29.31 -17.51
C TYR A 486 4.65 -28.91 -16.21
N LEU A 487 3.54 -29.55 -15.84
CA LEU A 487 2.86 -29.29 -14.57
C LEU A 487 3.74 -29.71 -13.39
N ALA A 488 4.37 -30.89 -13.48
CA ALA A 488 5.36 -31.36 -12.51
C ALA A 488 6.54 -30.39 -12.38
N LYS A 489 7.11 -29.92 -13.50
CA LYS A 489 8.15 -28.89 -13.50
C LYS A 489 7.70 -27.60 -12.82
N SER A 490 6.45 -27.16 -13.02
CA SER A 490 5.92 -25.94 -12.41
C SER A 490 5.83 -26.00 -10.89
N VAL A 491 5.72 -27.20 -10.31
CA VAL A 491 5.72 -27.43 -8.86
C VAL A 491 7.05 -27.98 -8.34
N GLY A 492 8.07 -28.09 -9.19
CA GLY A 492 9.44 -28.44 -8.82
C GLY A 492 9.71 -29.93 -8.64
N ILE A 493 8.96 -30.80 -9.31
CA ILE A 493 9.17 -32.25 -9.28
C ILE A 493 9.30 -32.83 -10.70
N GLU A 494 9.80 -34.06 -10.81
CA GLU A 494 9.67 -34.86 -12.02
C GLU A 494 8.32 -35.58 -12.05
N TYR A 495 7.75 -35.75 -13.24
CA TYR A 495 6.47 -36.44 -13.36
C TYR A 495 6.65 -37.96 -13.23
N THR A 496 5.96 -38.53 -12.25
CA THR A 496 5.90 -39.98 -11.99
C THR A 496 4.48 -40.53 -12.19
N SER A 497 3.49 -39.87 -11.59
CA SER A 497 2.08 -40.23 -11.64
C SER A 497 1.20 -39.03 -11.33
N ASP A 498 -0.05 -39.07 -11.81
CA ASP A 498 -1.05 -38.05 -11.51
C ASP A 498 -1.37 -37.94 -10.01
N ALA A 499 -1.34 -39.07 -9.28
CA ALA A 499 -1.56 -39.09 -7.84
C ALA A 499 -0.47 -38.30 -7.10
N GLU A 500 0.81 -38.61 -7.33
CA GLU A 500 1.92 -37.89 -6.69
C GLU A 500 1.94 -36.40 -7.06
N LEU A 501 1.62 -36.08 -8.32
CA LEU A 501 1.52 -34.70 -8.77
C LEU A 501 0.43 -33.93 -8.03
N LEU A 502 -0.78 -34.50 -7.91
CA LEU A 502 -1.89 -33.88 -7.20
C LEU A 502 -1.60 -33.75 -5.70
N GLU A 503 -0.99 -34.76 -5.07
CA GLU A 503 -0.56 -34.67 -3.68
C GLU A 503 0.43 -33.52 -3.46
N THR A 504 1.38 -33.34 -4.38
CA THR A 504 2.35 -32.24 -4.32
C THR A 504 1.66 -30.88 -4.47
N ILE A 505 0.73 -30.75 -5.41
CA ILE A 505 -0.06 -29.54 -5.61
C ILE A 505 -0.86 -29.19 -4.34
N LEU A 506 -1.53 -30.17 -3.72
CA LEU A 506 -2.33 -29.93 -2.53
C LEU A 506 -1.48 -29.52 -1.32
N LYS A 507 -0.24 -30.01 -1.20
CA LYS A 507 0.70 -29.61 -0.14
C LYS A 507 1.14 -28.14 -0.22
N LEU A 508 0.99 -27.48 -1.37
CA LEU A 508 1.26 -26.04 -1.53
C LEU A 508 0.16 -25.14 -0.92
N GLU A 509 -0.93 -25.75 -0.43
CA GLU A 509 -2.06 -25.02 0.17
C GLU A 509 -2.53 -23.88 -0.76
N ARG A 510 -2.68 -22.65 -0.27
CA ARG A 510 -3.16 -21.52 -1.08
C ARG A 510 -2.37 -21.28 -2.36
N GLU A 511 -1.06 -21.53 -2.35
CA GLU A 511 -0.21 -21.36 -3.54
C GLU A 511 -0.47 -22.42 -4.61
N GLY A 512 -1.07 -23.55 -4.22
CA GLY A 512 -1.46 -24.64 -5.10
C GLY A 512 -2.69 -24.35 -5.98
N ALA A 513 -3.36 -23.20 -5.83
CA ALA A 513 -4.60 -22.90 -6.55
C ALA A 513 -4.44 -22.89 -8.08
N PHE A 514 -3.42 -22.23 -8.62
CA PHE A 514 -3.16 -22.21 -10.06
C PHE A 514 -2.66 -23.57 -10.59
N PRO A 515 -1.69 -24.26 -9.96
CA PRO A 515 -1.36 -25.63 -10.34
C PRO A 515 -2.58 -26.57 -10.33
N LEU A 516 -3.47 -26.47 -9.34
CA LEU A 516 -4.69 -27.28 -9.26
C LEU A 516 -5.66 -26.98 -10.40
N LEU A 517 -5.83 -25.70 -10.76
CA LEU A 517 -6.61 -25.31 -11.94
C LEU A 517 -6.10 -26.03 -13.20
N HIS A 518 -4.79 -25.99 -13.44
CA HIS A 518 -4.20 -26.62 -14.63
C HIS A 518 -4.26 -28.16 -14.57
N PHE A 519 -4.09 -28.76 -13.38
CA PHE A 519 -4.30 -30.20 -13.18
C PHE A 519 -5.70 -30.62 -13.60
N LEU A 520 -6.72 -29.97 -13.05
CA LEU A 520 -8.11 -30.29 -13.32
C LEU A 520 -8.53 -29.92 -14.75
N ARG A 521 -7.92 -28.92 -15.36
CA ARG A 521 -8.15 -28.57 -16.78
C ARG A 521 -7.77 -29.70 -17.72
N MET A 522 -6.66 -30.41 -17.45
CA MET A 522 -6.28 -31.58 -18.25
C MET A 522 -7.40 -32.62 -18.23
N TYR A 523 -7.88 -32.96 -17.03
CA TYR A 523 -8.95 -33.94 -16.85
C TYR A 523 -10.25 -33.48 -17.50
N TYR A 524 -10.63 -32.22 -17.31
CA TYR A 524 -11.80 -31.63 -17.93
C TYR A 524 -11.75 -31.72 -19.46
N VAL A 525 -10.67 -31.29 -20.10
CA VAL A 525 -10.57 -31.33 -21.57
C VAL A 525 -10.62 -32.76 -22.10
N ASP A 526 -9.94 -33.70 -21.43
CA ASP A 526 -9.97 -35.12 -21.80
C ASP A 526 -11.40 -35.69 -21.71
N VAL A 527 -12.13 -35.46 -20.60
CA VAL A 527 -13.52 -35.98 -20.46
C VAL A 527 -14.54 -35.24 -21.32
N MET A 528 -14.30 -33.98 -21.69
CA MET A 528 -15.18 -33.28 -22.64
C MET A 528 -15.05 -33.86 -24.06
N LYS A 529 -13.85 -34.32 -24.44
CA LYS A 529 -13.59 -35.01 -25.72
C LYS A 529 -14.06 -36.46 -25.70
N GLU A 530 -13.80 -37.17 -24.60
CA GLU A 530 -14.09 -38.58 -24.43
C GLU A 530 -14.73 -38.87 -23.05
N PRO A 531 -16.06 -38.65 -22.90
CA PRO A 531 -16.74 -38.70 -21.59
C PRO A 531 -16.65 -40.05 -20.87
N ASP A 532 -16.54 -41.15 -21.61
CA ASP A 532 -16.61 -42.52 -21.08
C ASP A 532 -15.25 -43.17 -20.81
N THR A 533 -14.16 -42.64 -21.36
CA THR A 533 -12.86 -43.35 -21.38
C THR A 533 -12.12 -43.25 -20.05
N HIS A 534 -12.02 -42.04 -19.48
CA HIS A 534 -11.07 -41.75 -18.39
C HIS A 534 -11.73 -41.31 -17.07
N VAL A 535 -13.03 -41.02 -17.07
CA VAL A 535 -13.71 -40.34 -15.95
C VAL A 535 -13.56 -41.09 -14.62
N LYS A 536 -13.73 -42.42 -14.61
CA LYS A 536 -13.66 -43.22 -13.39
C LYS A 536 -12.27 -43.15 -12.75
N HIS A 537 -11.23 -43.26 -13.56
CA HIS A 537 -9.84 -43.19 -13.10
C HIS A 537 -9.51 -41.80 -12.54
N TYR A 538 -9.92 -40.74 -13.24
CA TYR A 538 -9.73 -39.36 -12.78
C TYR A 538 -10.49 -39.06 -11.49
N TYR A 539 -11.73 -39.53 -11.37
CA TYR A 539 -12.53 -39.43 -10.17
C TYR A 539 -11.86 -40.12 -8.96
N GLU A 540 -11.35 -41.34 -9.13
CA GLU A 540 -10.67 -42.09 -8.08
C GLU A 540 -9.41 -41.36 -7.57
N ILE A 541 -8.59 -40.82 -8.48
CA ILE A 541 -7.38 -40.05 -8.11
C ILE A 541 -7.77 -38.79 -7.32
N VAL A 542 -8.71 -37.99 -7.85
CA VAL A 542 -9.10 -36.71 -7.24
C VAL A 542 -9.71 -36.93 -5.86
N THR A 543 -10.64 -37.88 -5.73
CA THR A 543 -11.31 -38.17 -4.46
C THR A 543 -10.34 -38.69 -3.40
N ALA A 544 -9.44 -39.62 -3.76
CA ALA A 544 -8.44 -40.15 -2.85
C ALA A 544 -7.49 -39.05 -2.34
N ALA A 545 -7.00 -38.20 -3.24
CA ALA A 545 -6.10 -37.10 -2.88
C ALA A 545 -6.79 -36.03 -2.03
N ILE A 546 -8.00 -35.59 -2.41
CA ILE A 546 -8.76 -34.60 -1.63
C ILE A 546 -9.11 -35.14 -0.25
N ALA A 547 -9.51 -36.41 -0.12
CA ALA A 547 -9.80 -37.01 1.17
C ALA A 547 -8.55 -37.05 2.07
N LYS A 548 -7.39 -37.42 1.51
CA LYS A 548 -6.11 -37.47 2.23
C LYS A 548 -5.61 -36.08 2.63
N TYR A 549 -5.82 -35.06 1.80
CA TYR A 549 -5.34 -33.69 1.99
C TYR A 549 -6.47 -32.67 2.19
N ALA A 550 -7.53 -33.07 2.89
CA ALA A 550 -8.75 -32.27 3.02
C ALA A 550 -8.50 -30.87 3.59
N SER A 551 -7.64 -30.75 4.61
CA SER A 551 -7.31 -29.45 5.22
C SER A 551 -6.65 -28.49 4.22
N SER A 552 -5.67 -28.97 3.45
CA SER A 552 -4.97 -28.17 2.44
C SER A 552 -5.88 -27.81 1.27
N PHE A 553 -6.73 -28.75 0.83
CA PHE A 553 -7.77 -28.45 -0.17
C PHE A 553 -8.75 -27.37 0.32
N GLN A 554 -9.16 -27.42 1.60
CA GLN A 554 -9.99 -26.38 2.22
C GLN A 554 -9.31 -25.01 2.20
N GLN A 555 -7.98 -24.94 2.33
CA GLN A 555 -7.26 -23.67 2.20
C GLN A 555 -7.32 -23.09 0.78
N ILE A 556 -7.23 -23.94 -0.25
CA ILE A 556 -7.35 -23.53 -1.66
C ILE A 556 -8.75 -22.99 -1.94
N ILE A 557 -9.80 -23.74 -1.56
CA ILE A 557 -11.18 -23.36 -1.89
C ILE A 557 -11.74 -22.21 -1.02
N ARG A 558 -10.98 -21.71 -0.04
CA ARG A 558 -11.31 -20.46 0.69
C ARG A 558 -11.01 -19.20 -0.12
N ILE A 559 -10.35 -19.31 -1.28
CA ILE A 559 -10.06 -18.19 -2.18
C ILE A 559 -11.36 -17.75 -2.86
N ASN A 560 -11.95 -16.62 -2.46
CA ASN A 560 -13.19 -16.09 -3.03
C ASN A 560 -13.00 -15.34 -4.37
N ALA A 561 -12.05 -15.78 -5.21
CA ALA A 561 -11.69 -15.13 -6.47
C ALA A 561 -11.25 -16.16 -7.51
N TYR A 562 -10.96 -15.72 -8.74
CA TYR A 562 -10.27 -16.55 -9.73
C TYR A 562 -8.95 -17.09 -9.14
N PRO A 563 -8.60 -18.38 -9.31
CA PRO A 563 -9.19 -19.37 -10.23
C PRO A 563 -10.28 -20.29 -9.66
N LEU A 564 -10.86 -20.02 -8.48
CA LEU A 564 -11.77 -20.96 -7.82
C LEU A 564 -13.00 -21.34 -8.65
N HIS A 565 -13.57 -20.40 -9.41
CA HIS A 565 -14.71 -20.65 -10.31
C HIS A 565 -14.45 -21.85 -11.23
N SER A 566 -13.30 -21.85 -11.91
CA SER A 566 -12.93 -22.88 -12.88
C SER A 566 -12.49 -24.18 -12.21
N ILE A 567 -11.87 -24.12 -11.02
CA ILE A 567 -11.58 -25.33 -10.21
C ILE A 567 -12.88 -26.08 -9.86
N LEU A 568 -13.86 -25.36 -9.33
CA LEU A 568 -15.16 -25.93 -8.97
C LEU A 568 -15.93 -26.42 -10.20
N HIS A 569 -15.84 -25.70 -11.32
CA HIS A 569 -16.42 -26.09 -12.60
C HIS A 569 -15.83 -27.43 -13.10
N TYR A 570 -14.51 -27.58 -13.09
CA TYR A 570 -13.87 -28.81 -13.57
C TYR A 570 -14.14 -29.99 -12.63
N LEU A 571 -14.14 -29.77 -11.31
CA LEU A 571 -14.54 -30.79 -10.34
C LEU A 571 -16.00 -31.23 -10.54
N MET A 572 -16.91 -30.28 -10.77
CA MET A 572 -18.31 -30.58 -11.07
C MET A 572 -18.43 -31.56 -12.24
N ILE A 573 -17.71 -31.36 -13.34
CA ILE A 573 -17.79 -32.26 -14.50
C ILE A 573 -17.24 -33.66 -14.20
N VAL A 574 -16.04 -33.76 -13.62
CA VAL A 574 -15.43 -35.06 -13.28
C VAL A 574 -16.34 -35.86 -12.34
N TYR A 575 -16.92 -35.20 -11.33
CA TYR A 575 -17.82 -35.84 -10.37
C TYR A 575 -19.19 -36.22 -10.98
N MET A 576 -19.75 -35.36 -11.83
CA MET A 576 -21.04 -35.60 -12.45
C MET A 576 -20.97 -36.80 -13.39
N LEU A 577 -19.96 -36.85 -14.26
CA LEU A 577 -19.80 -37.90 -15.27
C LEU A 577 -19.48 -39.28 -14.66
N ASN A 578 -18.88 -39.35 -13.46
CA ASN A 578 -18.73 -40.63 -12.74
C ASN A 578 -20.08 -41.27 -12.35
N ASN A 579 -21.15 -40.47 -12.27
CA ASN A 579 -22.56 -40.89 -12.20
C ASN A 579 -22.93 -41.85 -11.03
N SER A 580 -22.32 -41.68 -9.86
CA SER A 580 -22.79 -42.33 -8.62
C SER A 580 -23.69 -41.39 -7.81
N ASN A 581 -24.54 -41.92 -6.93
CA ASN A 581 -25.38 -41.06 -6.06
C ASN A 581 -24.55 -40.08 -5.22
N ALA A 582 -23.41 -40.55 -4.69
CA ALA A 582 -22.50 -39.71 -3.92
C ALA A 582 -21.82 -38.66 -4.79
N SER A 583 -21.31 -39.04 -5.97
CA SER A 583 -20.59 -38.11 -6.85
C SER A 583 -21.52 -37.03 -7.42
N ARG A 584 -22.77 -37.37 -7.76
CA ARG A 584 -23.79 -36.40 -8.22
C ARG A 584 -24.15 -35.35 -7.17
N LYS A 585 -24.24 -35.76 -5.90
CA LYS A 585 -24.48 -34.83 -4.79
C LYS A 585 -23.34 -33.82 -4.66
N GLU A 586 -22.09 -34.29 -4.64
CA GLU A 586 -20.92 -33.41 -4.56
C GLU A 586 -20.78 -32.50 -5.78
N ALA A 587 -21.03 -33.01 -6.99
CA ALA A 587 -21.03 -32.19 -8.21
C ALA A 587 -22.06 -31.05 -8.14
N THR A 588 -23.25 -31.31 -7.60
CA THR A 588 -24.28 -30.29 -7.40
C THR A 588 -23.84 -29.23 -6.40
N GLU A 589 -23.14 -29.61 -5.32
CA GLU A 589 -22.56 -28.66 -4.37
C GLU A 589 -21.46 -27.79 -5.01
N TYR A 590 -20.59 -28.37 -5.84
CA TYR A 590 -19.58 -27.61 -6.58
C TYR A 590 -20.21 -26.64 -7.57
N TYR A 591 -21.24 -27.06 -8.30
CA TYR A 591 -22.03 -26.20 -9.19
C TYR A 591 -22.62 -25.01 -8.44
N GLN A 592 -23.32 -25.25 -7.32
CA GLN A 592 -23.93 -24.19 -6.51
C GLN A 592 -22.89 -23.18 -6.01
N LYS A 593 -21.76 -23.67 -5.48
CA LYS A 593 -20.66 -22.81 -5.02
C LYS A 593 -20.07 -21.97 -6.16
N ALA A 594 -19.82 -22.57 -7.32
CA ALA A 594 -19.30 -21.86 -8.48
C ALA A 594 -20.28 -20.80 -8.99
N GLN A 595 -21.57 -21.15 -9.04
CA GLN A 595 -22.64 -20.23 -9.46
C GLN A 595 -22.76 -19.03 -8.50
N ASP A 596 -22.66 -19.26 -7.19
CA ASP A 596 -22.71 -18.20 -6.18
C ASP A 596 -21.52 -17.25 -6.26
N LEU A 597 -20.32 -17.77 -6.57
CA LEU A 597 -19.15 -16.92 -6.83
C LEU A 597 -19.37 -16.06 -8.08
N CYS A 598 -19.88 -16.65 -9.18
CA CYS A 598 -20.17 -15.91 -10.41
C CYS A 598 -21.24 -14.82 -10.22
N LYS A 599 -22.27 -15.06 -9.40
CA LYS A 599 -23.34 -14.08 -9.13
C LYS A 599 -22.84 -12.83 -8.40
N ARG A 600 -21.77 -12.94 -7.61
CA ARG A 600 -21.21 -11.81 -6.84
C ARG A 600 -20.40 -10.83 -7.70
N ASN A 601 -20.06 -11.19 -8.93
CA ASN A 601 -19.24 -10.38 -9.82
C ASN A 601 -19.92 -10.18 -11.17
N ASN A 602 -20.02 -8.93 -11.61
CA ASN A 602 -20.64 -8.54 -12.88
C ASN A 602 -19.65 -8.33 -14.04
N ALA A 603 -18.36 -8.60 -13.82
CA ALA A 603 -17.36 -8.59 -14.87
C ALA A 603 -17.72 -9.57 -15.99
N ILE A 604 -17.50 -9.14 -17.25
CA ILE A 604 -17.89 -9.90 -18.44
C ILE A 604 -17.25 -11.29 -18.45
N THR A 605 -15.96 -11.39 -18.13
CA THR A 605 -15.24 -12.68 -18.07
C THR A 605 -15.86 -13.64 -17.06
N ILE A 606 -16.32 -13.14 -15.90
CA ILE A 606 -17.01 -13.98 -14.92
C ILE A 606 -18.39 -14.41 -15.43
N LYS A 607 -19.10 -13.54 -16.16
CA LYS A 607 -20.38 -13.88 -16.79
C LYS A 607 -20.22 -14.89 -17.93
N THR A 608 -19.11 -14.89 -18.65
CA THR A 608 -18.81 -15.95 -19.63
C THR A 608 -18.51 -17.28 -18.95
N ILE A 609 -17.80 -17.28 -17.81
CA ILE A 609 -17.58 -18.50 -17.00
C ILE A 609 -18.92 -19.01 -16.46
N GLU A 610 -19.81 -18.13 -15.99
CA GLU A 610 -21.16 -18.49 -15.53
C GLU A 610 -21.96 -19.21 -16.62
N ILE A 611 -21.92 -18.71 -17.86
CA ILE A 611 -22.60 -19.33 -18.99
C ILE A 611 -21.99 -20.71 -19.32
N SER A 612 -20.66 -20.82 -19.36
CA SER A 612 -19.98 -22.09 -19.62
C SER A 612 -20.30 -23.14 -18.56
N LEU A 613 -20.26 -22.75 -17.28
CA LEU A 613 -20.60 -23.61 -16.15
C LEU A 613 -22.03 -24.16 -16.27
N GLU A 614 -23.00 -23.30 -16.60
CA GLU A 614 -24.41 -23.72 -16.73
C GLU A 614 -24.64 -24.61 -17.95
N ALA A 615 -23.96 -24.32 -19.06
CA ALA A 615 -24.01 -25.15 -20.25
C ALA A 615 -23.46 -26.56 -20.00
N ASP A 616 -22.28 -26.66 -19.37
CA ASP A 616 -21.63 -27.93 -19.08
C ASP A 616 -22.37 -28.71 -17.99
N TYR A 617 -22.97 -28.01 -17.01
CA TYR A 617 -23.87 -28.64 -16.04
C TYR A 617 -25.12 -29.22 -16.72
N LEU A 618 -25.76 -28.47 -17.61
CA LEU A 618 -26.95 -28.97 -18.34
C LEU A 618 -26.61 -30.17 -19.22
N TRP A 619 -25.48 -30.10 -19.94
CA TRP A 619 -25.00 -31.21 -20.76
C TRP A 619 -24.71 -32.46 -19.93
N SER A 620 -24.00 -32.32 -18.80
CA SER A 620 -23.68 -33.48 -17.95
C SER A 620 -24.92 -34.09 -17.28
N GLN A 621 -25.96 -33.30 -17.02
CA GLN A 621 -27.26 -33.81 -16.55
C GLN A 621 -27.99 -34.64 -17.61
N LEU A 622 -27.93 -34.25 -18.89
CA LEU A 622 -28.52 -35.04 -19.99
C LEU A 622 -27.98 -36.47 -20.07
N TYR A 623 -26.72 -36.65 -19.69
CA TYR A 623 -26.09 -37.97 -19.64
C TYR A 623 -26.67 -38.88 -18.54
N ILE A 624 -27.48 -38.32 -17.64
CA ILE A 624 -27.93 -38.94 -16.39
C ILE A 624 -29.47 -38.99 -16.29
N ASP A 625 -30.16 -37.87 -16.54
CA ASP A 625 -31.64 -37.74 -16.53
C ASP A 625 -32.08 -36.62 -17.50
N SER A 626 -33.05 -36.91 -18.37
CA SER A 626 -33.43 -36.06 -19.50
C SER A 626 -34.57 -35.07 -19.22
N LYS A 627 -34.99 -34.90 -17.96
CA LYS A 627 -36.13 -34.02 -17.63
C LYS A 627 -35.75 -32.53 -17.61
N ASP A 628 -36.61 -31.70 -18.19
CA ASP A 628 -36.55 -30.21 -18.20
C ASP A 628 -35.40 -29.52 -18.97
N VAL A 629 -34.84 -30.18 -19.98
CA VAL A 629 -33.72 -29.66 -20.81
C VAL A 629 -34.08 -28.38 -21.56
N ILE A 630 -35.29 -28.30 -22.13
CA ILE A 630 -35.75 -27.14 -22.92
C ILE A 630 -35.82 -25.88 -22.06
N LYS A 631 -36.44 -25.98 -20.87
CA LYS A 631 -36.58 -24.85 -19.94
C LYS A 631 -35.22 -24.33 -19.47
N ASN A 632 -34.27 -25.23 -19.24
CA ASN A 632 -32.92 -24.86 -18.81
C ASN A 632 -32.09 -24.26 -19.96
N LYS A 633 -32.25 -24.76 -21.21
CA LYS A 633 -31.67 -24.14 -22.41
C LYS A 633 -32.15 -22.69 -22.58
N ASP A 634 -33.44 -22.43 -22.43
CA ASP A 634 -34.01 -21.08 -22.52
C ASP A 634 -33.43 -20.13 -21.47
N ASN A 635 -33.11 -20.62 -20.28
CA ASN A 635 -32.47 -19.81 -19.23
C ASN A 635 -31.06 -19.39 -19.62
N ILE A 636 -30.27 -20.30 -20.22
CA ILE A 636 -28.92 -20.00 -20.72
C ILE A 636 -28.99 -18.97 -21.86
N MET A 637 -29.96 -19.11 -22.77
CA MET A 637 -30.16 -18.12 -23.85
C MET A 637 -30.52 -16.73 -23.31
N LYS A 638 -31.37 -16.66 -22.28
CA LYS A 638 -31.67 -15.39 -21.58
C LYS A 638 -30.43 -14.78 -20.92
N LYS A 639 -29.47 -15.59 -20.46
CA LYS A 639 -28.19 -15.08 -19.93
C LYS A 639 -27.30 -14.53 -21.03
N PHE A 640 -27.23 -15.21 -22.18
CA PHE A 640 -26.60 -14.66 -23.36
C PHE A 640 -27.21 -13.31 -23.75
N ASP A 641 -28.54 -13.19 -23.84
CA ASP A 641 -29.21 -11.93 -24.19
C ASP A 641 -28.86 -10.79 -23.22
N LYS A 642 -28.84 -11.08 -21.91
CA LYS A 642 -28.40 -10.12 -20.90
C LYS A 642 -26.95 -9.71 -21.10
N LEU A 643 -26.06 -10.65 -21.40
CA LEU A 643 -24.64 -10.39 -21.59
C LEU A 643 -24.35 -9.64 -22.91
N ILE A 644 -25.09 -9.93 -23.97
CA ILE A 644 -25.06 -9.20 -25.25
C ILE A 644 -25.46 -7.74 -25.01
N LYS A 645 -26.56 -7.50 -24.28
CA LYS A 645 -26.98 -6.15 -23.90
C LYS A 645 -25.94 -5.45 -23.02
N LEU A 646 -25.34 -6.16 -22.06
CA LEU A 646 -24.31 -5.59 -21.18
C LEU A 646 -23.04 -5.21 -21.95
N SER A 647 -22.67 -6.00 -22.95
CA SER A 647 -21.46 -5.81 -23.77
C SER A 647 -21.64 -4.85 -24.94
N GLU A 648 -22.83 -4.27 -25.13
CA GLU A 648 -23.09 -3.34 -26.22
C GLU A 648 -22.07 -2.18 -26.25
N GLY A 649 -21.51 -1.92 -27.44
CA GLY A 649 -20.44 -0.95 -27.66
C GLY A 649 -19.03 -1.40 -27.25
N MET A 650 -18.86 -2.64 -26.75
CA MET A 650 -17.56 -3.19 -26.36
C MET A 650 -17.03 -4.18 -27.40
N THR A 651 -15.70 -4.34 -27.44
CA THR A 651 -15.02 -5.26 -28.36
C THR A 651 -15.52 -6.71 -28.26
N VAL A 652 -15.81 -7.17 -27.04
CA VAL A 652 -16.27 -8.55 -26.75
C VAL A 652 -17.68 -8.87 -27.28
N HIS A 653 -18.49 -7.86 -27.61
CA HIS A 653 -19.89 -8.03 -27.99
C HIS A 653 -20.10 -9.03 -29.13
N SER A 654 -19.33 -8.87 -30.21
CA SER A 654 -19.42 -9.71 -31.40
C SER A 654 -19.07 -11.17 -31.11
N TYR A 655 -18.14 -11.40 -30.17
CA TYR A 655 -17.76 -12.74 -29.72
C TYR A 655 -18.92 -13.41 -29.00
N ILE A 656 -19.54 -12.71 -28.05
CA ILE A 656 -20.66 -13.25 -27.25
C ILE A 656 -21.86 -13.56 -28.16
N ALA A 657 -22.16 -12.70 -29.13
CA ALA A 657 -23.23 -12.94 -30.09
C ALA A 657 -22.98 -14.21 -30.94
N LYS A 658 -21.77 -14.38 -31.47
CA LYS A 658 -21.37 -15.60 -32.21
C LYS A 658 -21.40 -16.85 -31.33
N ALA A 659 -21.01 -16.72 -30.06
CA ALA A 659 -21.09 -17.82 -29.10
C ALA A 659 -22.54 -18.24 -28.86
N LYS A 660 -23.44 -17.28 -28.64
CA LYS A 660 -24.88 -17.53 -28.51
C LYS A 660 -25.41 -18.32 -29.72
N GLU A 661 -25.14 -17.84 -30.92
CA GLU A 661 -25.57 -18.50 -32.17
C GLU A 661 -25.09 -19.96 -32.25
N LYS A 662 -23.83 -20.23 -31.89
CA LYS A 662 -23.30 -21.59 -31.84
C LYS A 662 -24.04 -22.47 -30.82
N PHE A 663 -24.32 -21.97 -29.62
CA PHE A 663 -25.08 -22.72 -28.60
C PHE A 663 -26.54 -22.94 -29.00
N GLU A 664 -27.16 -21.98 -29.69
CA GLU A 664 -28.53 -22.11 -30.22
C GLU A 664 -28.63 -23.22 -31.27
N ASN A 665 -27.69 -23.21 -32.22
CA ASN A 665 -27.64 -24.12 -33.37
C ASN A 665 -27.07 -25.51 -33.04
N THR A 666 -26.39 -25.67 -31.91
CA THR A 666 -25.84 -26.97 -31.48
C THR A 666 -26.84 -27.68 -30.55
N PRO A 667 -27.19 -28.95 -30.81
CA PRO A 667 -27.97 -29.76 -29.89
C PRO A 667 -27.29 -29.85 -28.52
N VAL A 668 -28.07 -29.86 -27.43
CA VAL A 668 -27.53 -29.83 -26.07
C VAL A 668 -26.65 -31.05 -25.79
N GLU A 669 -26.97 -32.19 -26.38
CA GLU A 669 -26.19 -33.45 -26.32
C GLU A 669 -24.76 -33.29 -26.86
N LYS A 670 -24.53 -32.29 -27.72
CA LYS A 670 -23.23 -31.97 -28.32
C LYS A 670 -22.58 -30.73 -27.72
N TRP A 671 -23.14 -30.14 -26.66
CA TRP A 671 -22.55 -28.95 -26.06
C TRP A 671 -21.17 -29.17 -25.45
N ASN A 672 -20.81 -30.41 -25.10
CA ASN A 672 -19.42 -30.73 -24.77
C ASN A 672 -18.45 -30.33 -25.88
N THR A 673 -18.83 -30.37 -27.15
CA THR A 673 -17.95 -29.94 -28.26
C THR A 673 -17.67 -28.44 -28.29
N LEU A 674 -18.37 -27.65 -27.46
CA LEU A 674 -18.23 -26.20 -27.33
C LEU A 674 -17.38 -25.80 -26.11
N TRP A 675 -16.71 -26.74 -25.44
CA TRP A 675 -15.87 -26.49 -24.25
C TRP A 675 -14.81 -25.41 -24.46
N ASN A 676 -14.37 -25.20 -25.70
CA ASN A 676 -13.35 -24.22 -26.08
C ASN A 676 -13.89 -22.81 -26.30
N MET A 677 -15.22 -22.60 -26.27
CA MET A 677 -15.84 -21.31 -26.54
C MET A 677 -15.55 -20.25 -25.46
N PHE A 678 -15.34 -20.66 -24.22
CA PHE A 678 -14.97 -19.77 -23.11
C PHE A 678 -13.80 -20.38 -22.34
N PRO A 679 -12.55 -20.08 -22.72
CA PRO A 679 -11.40 -20.89 -22.32
C PRO A 679 -10.82 -20.55 -20.93
N TYR A 680 -11.48 -19.70 -20.14
CA TYR A 680 -10.99 -19.15 -18.86
C TYR A 680 -11.26 -20.00 -17.62
#